data_AF-A0A2J4YTB0-F1
#
_entry.id   AF-A0A2J4YTB0-F1
#
_cell.length_a   1.000
_cell.length_b   1.000
_cell.length_c   1.000
_cell.angle_alpha   90.00
_cell.angle_beta   90.00
_cell.angle_gamma   90.00
#
_symmetry.space_group_name_H-M   'P 1'
#
loop_
_entity.id
_entity.type
_entity.pdbx_description
1 polymer ?
#
loop_
_entity_poly.entity_id
_entity_poly.type
_entity_poly.pdbx_seq_one_letter_code
_entity_poly.pdbx_strand_id
1 'polypeptide(L)'
;IQNAHRTRAVIAKYLDLPQAKVNIKRSVLGGSFGGKDDIIDNVSCRAALLVHLTGRPVKISYNREQSMRESYKRHPYKMKYRIGVDDDARIQAIKIEIIADGGSYCGQTVFVTWRSSVQAAGPYNIPNVRVDLVGVYTNNNYTSAYRGYGAPQVIFANESLMDDVAGELGLSPVEFRLRNILKQGDTSMAGQVFSEHTVSAREVLEKTLLKAEYEAKREHYKKLNAEGGPIRYGIGFALSHRGCSLGAEGLDASSALIQVNADASVNISTSVSENGQGLQTTMSLLAAEAFGIGLDRVMFSEPATAMIADGGSTVASRGTLMGGQAILSAANKIKQRMADAVRETLKAQSIDDIAWQNGKVFNRHSPQLSLSFQQVCDMTRATGANLSAYGWHVAPNIHWDEEKGCGSPYFTWVYGCQLADVAVDMRTGKITVNNVVATHDVGKVINPVGFSGQVYGGVLQGMIGYGMLEDFNTEHGVVKSENFDTYLLPTIKDMPHIDIIAVENYDKAGPMGAKVIGEPVLELGAAALNNAVSFAIDRPNRTLPLTLEQVRLGYNLKKPERQSEQMLESGDKKQVHRLNTLSLSVPQTLKEALTLMAEKGAMPIAGGTDVLVQARMLSGEVPLVNIAGLAELKEIFDVEGGISIGSGVCFTDLVKHPLIQQRYPLLVTACKTVGSLQLRNRATIGGNIVNAAPCADSMPPLIIYDAEVELRSARGTRRMPVSEFVMGGYRTLLEPDELVVRFILPAPTQQPLINRYLQLGRRNALNITRQSLT
;
A
#
# COMPACT_ATOMS: atom_id res chain seq x y z
N ILE A 1 -4.38 -3.74 -17.98
CA ILE A 1 -3.91 -2.43 -18.51
C ILE A 1 -4.96 -1.42 -18.07
N GLN A 2 -4.58 -0.26 -17.52
CA GLN A 2 -5.58 0.75 -17.09
C GLN A 2 -6.24 1.48 -18.27
N ASN A 3 -5.52 1.63 -19.39
CA ASN A 3 -6.02 2.23 -20.62
C ASN A 3 -5.70 1.37 -21.86
N ALA A 4 -6.57 0.43 -22.20
CA ALA A 4 -6.34 -0.46 -23.34
C ALA A 4 -6.36 0.26 -24.70
N HIS A 5 -7.15 1.33 -24.83
CA HIS A 5 -7.26 2.09 -26.07
C HIS A 5 -6.03 2.95 -26.33
N ARG A 6 -5.46 3.58 -25.29
CA ARG A 6 -4.16 4.26 -25.42
C ARG A 6 -3.06 3.28 -25.80
N THR A 7 -2.96 2.13 -25.14
CA THR A 7 -1.97 1.10 -25.50
C THR A 7 -2.13 0.67 -26.97
N ARG A 8 -3.36 0.45 -27.44
CA ARG A 8 -3.65 0.16 -28.85
C ARG A 8 -3.13 1.27 -29.78
N ALA A 9 -3.42 2.53 -29.46
CA ALA A 9 -3.01 3.67 -30.26
C ALA A 9 -1.48 3.85 -30.29
N VAL A 10 -0.81 3.66 -29.16
CA VAL A 10 0.65 3.78 -29.05
C VAL A 10 1.35 2.67 -29.84
N ILE A 11 0.89 1.41 -29.74
CA ILE A 11 1.46 0.30 -30.53
C ILE A 11 1.25 0.53 -32.02
N ALA A 12 0.03 0.92 -32.41
CA ALA A 12 -0.30 1.21 -33.81
C ALA A 12 0.61 2.29 -34.37
N LYS A 13 0.81 3.39 -33.64
CA LYS A 13 1.73 4.47 -34.02
C LYS A 13 3.19 4.00 -34.06
N TYR A 14 3.61 3.22 -33.08
CA TYR A 14 4.99 2.74 -32.95
C TYR A 14 5.41 1.80 -34.09
N LEU A 15 4.49 0.95 -34.57
CA LEU A 15 4.72 0.01 -35.67
C LEU A 15 4.27 0.54 -37.04
N ASP A 16 3.80 1.80 -37.12
CA ASP A 16 3.19 2.38 -38.31
C ASP A 16 2.07 1.51 -38.91
N LEU A 17 1.16 1.05 -38.06
CA LEU A 17 0.00 0.23 -38.42
C LEU A 17 -1.31 1.01 -38.24
N PRO A 18 -2.32 0.78 -39.09
CA PRO A 18 -3.68 1.22 -38.81
C PRO A 18 -4.16 0.61 -37.49
N GLN A 19 -4.83 1.41 -36.62
CA GLN A 19 -5.35 0.91 -35.34
C GLN A 19 -6.30 -0.29 -35.52
N ALA A 20 -6.99 -0.40 -36.66
CA ALA A 20 -7.84 -1.55 -37.00
C ALA A 20 -7.08 -2.90 -37.01
N LYS A 21 -5.75 -2.89 -37.22
CA LYS A 21 -4.91 -4.10 -37.19
C LYS A 21 -4.39 -4.46 -35.79
N VAL A 22 -4.63 -3.62 -34.79
CA VAL A 22 -4.20 -3.84 -33.40
C VAL A 22 -5.43 -4.04 -32.54
N ASN A 23 -5.47 -5.12 -31.76
CA ASN A 23 -6.57 -5.38 -30.83
C ASN A 23 -6.01 -5.78 -29.46
N ILE A 24 -6.37 -5.02 -28.43
CA ILE A 24 -5.95 -5.29 -27.06
C ILE A 24 -7.08 -6.02 -26.32
N LYS A 25 -6.76 -7.22 -25.82
CA LYS A 25 -7.61 -7.97 -24.90
C LYS A 25 -7.04 -7.82 -23.49
N ARG A 26 -7.89 -7.35 -22.58
CA ARG A 26 -7.54 -7.21 -21.17
C ARG A 26 -7.66 -8.57 -20.47
N SER A 27 -6.82 -8.79 -19.48
CA SER A 27 -6.93 -9.87 -18.51
C SER A 27 -7.08 -9.25 -17.13
N VAL A 28 -7.52 -10.03 -16.15
CA VAL A 28 -7.60 -9.62 -14.74
C VAL A 28 -6.23 -9.08 -14.27
N LEU A 29 -6.23 -7.91 -13.63
CA LEU A 29 -5.01 -7.27 -13.13
C LEU A 29 -4.82 -7.51 -11.64
N GLY A 30 -3.66 -8.03 -11.25
CA GLY A 30 -3.21 -8.07 -9.85
C GLY A 30 -2.72 -6.70 -9.37
N GLY A 31 -3.63 -5.74 -9.17
CA GLY A 31 -3.32 -4.39 -8.70
C GLY A 31 -2.67 -3.47 -9.74
N SER A 32 -2.84 -2.16 -9.57
CA SER A 32 -2.15 -1.16 -10.40
C SER A 32 -1.75 0.10 -9.65
N PHE A 33 -2.71 0.73 -8.96
CA PHE A 33 -2.49 1.96 -8.18
C PHE A 33 -1.90 3.13 -8.98
N GLY A 34 -2.13 3.17 -10.29
CA GLY A 34 -1.54 4.13 -11.23
C GLY A 34 -0.33 3.59 -11.99
N GLY A 35 0.34 2.54 -11.47
CA GLY A 35 1.59 1.99 -12.00
C GLY A 35 1.51 1.20 -13.31
N LYS A 36 0.31 0.96 -13.86
CA LYS A 36 0.10 0.27 -15.15
C LYS A 36 -0.76 1.11 -16.10
N ASP A 37 -0.66 2.43 -15.96
CA ASP A 37 -1.12 3.38 -16.95
C ASP A 37 -0.05 3.48 -18.04
N ASP A 38 1.05 4.21 -17.83
CA ASP A 38 1.97 4.54 -18.95
C ASP A 38 3.00 3.47 -19.27
N ILE A 39 3.56 2.81 -18.25
CA ILE A 39 4.72 1.91 -18.43
C ILE A 39 4.36 0.73 -19.33
N ILE A 40 3.10 0.31 -19.28
CA ILE A 40 2.63 -0.85 -20.03
C ILE A 40 2.58 -0.57 -21.54
N ASP A 41 2.50 0.71 -21.94
CA ASP A 41 2.57 1.10 -23.34
C ASP A 41 3.97 0.79 -23.90
N ASN A 42 5.02 1.12 -23.16
CA ASN A 42 6.41 0.82 -23.52
C ASN A 42 6.67 -0.69 -23.59
N VAL A 43 6.24 -1.45 -22.59
CA VAL A 43 6.40 -2.92 -22.59
C VAL A 43 5.67 -3.56 -23.77
N SER A 44 4.47 -3.07 -24.07
CA SER A 44 3.66 -3.60 -25.16
C SER A 44 4.25 -3.27 -26.53
N CYS A 45 4.86 -2.08 -26.71
CA CYS A 45 5.58 -1.73 -27.93
C CYS A 45 6.80 -2.63 -28.16
N ARG A 46 7.58 -2.91 -27.10
CA ARG A 46 8.72 -3.84 -27.19
C ARG A 46 8.26 -5.25 -27.57
N ALA A 47 7.18 -5.74 -26.95
CA ALA A 47 6.61 -7.04 -27.29
C ALA A 47 6.13 -7.08 -28.75
N ALA A 48 5.43 -6.05 -29.20
CA ALA A 48 4.90 -5.96 -30.55
C ALA A 48 6.02 -5.90 -31.61
N LEU A 49 7.11 -5.16 -31.33
CA LEU A 49 8.30 -5.14 -32.20
C LEU A 49 8.95 -6.51 -32.31
N LEU A 50 9.13 -7.22 -31.19
CA LEU A 50 9.73 -8.55 -31.20
C LEU A 50 8.85 -9.56 -31.97
N VAL A 51 7.52 -9.45 -31.88
CA VAL A 51 6.61 -10.25 -32.73
C VAL A 51 6.82 -9.92 -34.21
N HIS A 52 6.93 -8.64 -34.56
CA HIS A 52 7.15 -8.20 -35.94
C HIS A 52 8.49 -8.72 -36.51
N LEU A 53 9.56 -8.67 -35.70
CA LEU A 53 10.90 -9.11 -36.11
C LEU A 53 11.03 -10.64 -36.17
N THR A 54 10.31 -11.38 -35.33
CA THR A 54 10.48 -12.85 -35.21
C THR A 54 9.40 -13.65 -35.92
N GLY A 55 8.24 -13.05 -36.21
CA GLY A 55 7.05 -13.75 -36.71
C GLY A 55 6.43 -14.73 -35.70
N ARG A 56 6.79 -14.65 -34.42
CA ARG A 56 6.36 -15.60 -33.37
C ARG A 56 5.67 -14.88 -32.21
N PRO A 57 4.75 -15.53 -31.47
CA PRO A 57 4.19 -14.98 -30.24
C PRO A 57 5.28 -14.70 -29.20
N VAL A 58 5.25 -13.52 -28.58
CA VAL A 58 6.23 -13.08 -27.57
C VAL A 58 5.54 -12.81 -26.24
N LYS A 59 6.16 -13.25 -25.15
CA LYS A 59 5.76 -12.93 -23.77
C LYS A 59 6.92 -12.21 -23.07
N ILE A 60 6.64 -11.02 -22.52
CA ILE A 60 7.58 -10.27 -21.68
C ILE A 60 7.06 -10.27 -20.24
N SER A 61 7.93 -10.58 -19.28
CA SER A 61 7.64 -10.49 -17.85
C SER A 61 8.85 -9.95 -17.11
N TYR A 62 8.63 -8.98 -16.22
CA TYR A 62 9.68 -8.48 -15.34
C TYR A 62 9.83 -9.35 -14.11
N ASN A 63 11.08 -9.57 -13.70
CA ASN A 63 11.36 -9.93 -12.31
C ASN A 63 11.16 -8.71 -11.40
N ARG A 64 11.31 -8.89 -10.08
CA ARG A 64 11.02 -7.80 -9.12
C ARG A 64 12.01 -6.64 -9.27
N GLU A 65 13.30 -6.92 -9.47
CA GLU A 65 14.33 -5.90 -9.60
C GLU A 65 14.11 -5.03 -10.85
N GLN A 66 13.81 -5.66 -11.99
CA GLN A 66 13.44 -4.97 -13.23
C GLN A 66 12.17 -4.13 -13.03
N SER A 67 11.16 -4.70 -12.39
CA SER A 67 9.92 -3.97 -12.08
C SER A 67 10.20 -2.74 -11.22
N MET A 68 11.05 -2.82 -10.19
CA MET A 68 11.36 -1.69 -9.31
C MET A 68 12.17 -0.60 -10.02
N ARG A 69 13.14 -0.98 -10.85
CA ARG A 69 14.00 -0.05 -11.60
C ARG A 69 13.27 0.67 -12.74
N GLU A 70 12.45 -0.07 -13.49
CA GLU A 70 11.86 0.46 -14.73
C GLU A 70 10.50 1.12 -14.51
N SER A 71 9.72 0.68 -13.51
CA SER A 71 8.47 1.35 -13.20
C SER A 71 8.72 2.73 -12.59
N TYR A 72 7.89 3.69 -12.96
CA TYR A 72 7.87 4.99 -12.32
C TYR A 72 7.37 4.92 -10.87
N LYS A 73 7.62 6.00 -10.13
CA LYS A 73 7.21 6.17 -8.73
C LYS A 73 6.40 7.46 -8.54
N ARG A 74 5.84 7.63 -7.34
CA ARG A 74 5.22 8.89 -6.90
C ARG A 74 6.28 10.00 -6.87
N HIS A 75 5.91 11.21 -7.29
CA HIS A 75 6.77 12.39 -7.24
C HIS A 75 7.23 12.77 -5.82
N PRO A 76 8.55 12.87 -5.59
CA PRO A 76 9.12 13.57 -4.43
C PRO A 76 8.86 15.08 -4.53
N TYR A 77 8.32 15.67 -3.47
CA TYR A 77 8.01 17.09 -3.40
C TYR A 77 8.87 17.79 -2.34
N LYS A 78 9.37 18.99 -2.66
CA LYS A 78 9.84 19.97 -1.69
C LYS A 78 8.86 21.13 -1.67
N MET A 79 8.33 21.46 -0.50
CA MET A 79 7.23 22.41 -0.37
C MET A 79 7.56 23.47 0.67
N LYS A 80 7.15 24.70 0.40
CA LYS A 80 7.24 25.83 1.33
C LYS A 80 5.90 26.54 1.38
N TYR A 81 5.34 26.60 2.58
CA TYR A 81 4.07 27.26 2.85
C TYR A 81 4.31 28.52 3.68
N ARG A 82 3.58 29.58 3.39
CA ARG A 82 3.43 30.78 4.23
C ARG A 82 1.94 31.07 4.36
N ILE A 83 1.48 31.32 5.58
CA ILE A 83 0.08 31.54 5.89
C ILE A 83 -0.06 32.82 6.71
N GLY A 84 -1.08 33.61 6.40
CA GLY A 84 -1.46 34.81 7.14
C GLY A 84 -2.84 34.62 7.76
N VAL A 85 -2.94 34.91 9.05
CA VAL A 85 -4.18 34.83 9.84
C VAL A 85 -4.46 36.18 10.48
N ASP A 86 -5.73 36.50 10.71
CA ASP A 86 -6.14 37.66 11.50
C ASP A 86 -6.29 37.34 12.99
N ASP A 87 -6.68 38.34 13.79
CA ASP A 87 -6.88 38.23 15.24
C ASP A 87 -8.02 37.26 15.61
N ASP A 88 -8.95 37.01 14.69
CA ASP A 88 -10.04 36.03 14.84
C ASP A 88 -9.64 34.61 14.39
N ALA A 89 -8.35 34.40 14.11
CA ALA A 89 -7.78 33.16 13.58
C ALA A 89 -8.43 32.71 12.26
N ARG A 90 -8.86 33.65 11.42
CA ARG A 90 -9.29 33.40 10.05
C ARG A 90 -8.12 33.49 9.10
N ILE A 91 -8.02 32.54 8.17
CA ILE A 91 -6.95 32.51 7.17
C ILE A 91 -7.26 33.57 6.11
N GLN A 92 -6.42 34.60 6.05
CA GLN A 92 -6.54 35.70 5.11
C GLN A 92 -5.80 35.42 3.80
N ALA A 93 -4.63 34.77 3.89
CA ALA A 93 -3.82 34.46 2.72
C ALA A 93 -2.96 33.22 2.90
N ILE A 94 -2.66 32.53 1.80
CA ILE A 94 -1.66 31.46 1.76
C ILE A 94 -0.81 31.54 0.49
N LYS A 95 0.51 31.43 0.64
CA LYS A 95 1.47 31.34 -0.45
C LYS A 95 2.20 30.01 -0.38
N ILE A 96 2.15 29.26 -1.48
CA ILE A 96 2.62 27.89 -1.57
C ILE A 96 3.64 27.80 -2.72
N GLU A 97 4.85 27.33 -2.42
CA GLU A 97 5.90 27.07 -3.41
C GLU A 97 6.25 25.59 -3.41
N ILE A 98 6.18 24.92 -4.55
CA ILE A 98 6.37 23.47 -4.68
C ILE A 98 7.37 23.18 -5.80
N ILE A 99 8.37 22.35 -5.50
CA ILE A 99 9.28 21.76 -6.48
C ILE A 99 9.03 20.24 -6.50
N ALA A 100 8.64 19.73 -7.66
CA ALA A 100 8.35 18.32 -7.89
C ALA A 100 9.45 17.68 -8.75
N ASP A 101 10.05 16.58 -8.29
CA ASP A 101 11.00 15.81 -9.10
C ASP A 101 10.24 14.91 -10.09
N GLY A 102 10.34 15.26 -11.38
CA GLY A 102 9.76 14.53 -12.52
C GLY A 102 10.61 13.33 -12.98
N GLY A 103 11.86 13.26 -12.52
CA GLY A 103 12.88 12.34 -13.01
C GLY A 103 13.21 12.55 -14.50
N SER A 104 13.63 11.47 -15.17
CA SER A 104 14.27 11.55 -16.49
C SER A 104 13.32 11.77 -17.68
N TYR A 105 12.01 11.60 -17.49
CA TYR A 105 10.99 11.75 -18.53
C TYR A 105 9.76 12.44 -17.97
N CYS A 106 9.02 13.17 -18.82
CA CYS A 106 7.87 13.96 -18.37
C CYS A 106 6.83 13.11 -17.63
N GLY A 107 6.57 11.89 -18.10
CA GLY A 107 5.51 11.03 -17.57
C GLY A 107 4.19 11.80 -17.44
N GLN A 108 3.53 11.66 -16.29
CA GLN A 108 2.33 12.42 -15.93
C GLN A 108 2.64 13.64 -15.04
N THR A 109 3.89 14.13 -15.01
CA THR A 109 4.29 15.24 -14.12
C THR A 109 3.39 16.45 -14.28
N VAL A 110 3.12 16.89 -15.51
CA VAL A 110 2.27 18.06 -15.80
C VAL A 110 0.90 17.94 -15.11
N PHE A 111 0.22 16.81 -15.29
CA PHE A 111 -1.12 16.60 -14.74
C PHE A 111 -1.13 16.32 -13.23
N VAL A 112 -0.13 15.59 -12.72
CA VAL A 112 0.02 15.37 -11.26
C VAL A 112 0.21 16.70 -10.55
N THR A 113 1.04 17.57 -11.12
CA THR A 113 1.32 18.88 -10.53
C THR A 113 0.13 19.83 -10.67
N TRP A 114 -0.58 19.79 -11.80
CA TRP A 114 -1.81 20.54 -11.99
C TRP A 114 -2.87 20.16 -10.94
N ARG A 115 -3.01 18.87 -10.63
CA ARG A 115 -3.94 18.45 -9.57
C ARG A 115 -3.50 18.92 -8.18
N SER A 116 -2.19 18.94 -7.91
CA SER A 116 -1.67 19.53 -6.68
C SER A 116 -2.02 21.01 -6.57
N SER A 117 -1.95 21.79 -7.65
CA SER A 117 -2.21 23.23 -7.59
C SER A 117 -3.65 23.58 -7.28
N VAL A 118 -4.63 22.74 -7.62
CA VAL A 118 -6.06 22.99 -7.33
C VAL A 118 -6.48 22.59 -5.91
N GLN A 119 -5.63 21.89 -5.16
CA GLN A 119 -5.95 21.35 -3.82
C GLN A 119 -4.95 21.76 -2.73
N ALA A 120 -3.87 22.47 -3.09
CA ALA A 120 -2.73 22.69 -2.20
C ALA A 120 -3.06 23.42 -0.89
N ALA A 121 -4.12 24.23 -0.87
CA ALA A 121 -4.57 25.00 0.29
C ALA A 121 -5.61 24.27 1.16
N GLY A 122 -5.98 23.04 0.77
CA GLY A 122 -6.92 22.19 1.51
C GLY A 122 -8.37 22.69 1.53
N PRO A 123 -9.22 22.07 2.37
CA PRO A 123 -10.66 22.32 2.41
C PRO A 123 -11.04 23.54 3.26
N TYR A 124 -10.29 24.64 3.11
CA TYR A 124 -10.46 25.87 3.87
C TYR A 124 -10.88 27.04 2.98
N ASN A 125 -11.72 27.91 3.52
CA ASN A 125 -12.17 29.14 2.91
C ASN A 125 -11.06 30.19 3.08
N ILE A 126 -10.31 30.44 2.01
CA ILE A 126 -9.13 31.31 2.01
C ILE A 126 -9.30 32.33 0.89
N PRO A 127 -9.45 33.64 1.19
CA PRO A 127 -9.72 34.66 0.17
C PRO A 127 -8.56 34.86 -0.81
N ASN A 128 -7.31 34.73 -0.35
CA ASN A 128 -6.12 35.03 -1.15
C ASN A 128 -5.18 33.83 -1.22
N VAL A 129 -5.12 33.17 -2.37
CA VAL A 129 -4.27 31.97 -2.56
C VAL A 129 -3.31 32.18 -3.73
N ARG A 130 -2.03 31.88 -3.51
CA ARG A 130 -1.01 31.82 -4.57
C ARG A 130 -0.26 30.50 -4.49
N VAL A 131 -0.24 29.78 -5.61
CA VAL A 131 0.51 28.53 -5.75
C VAL A 131 1.50 28.66 -6.90
N ASP A 132 2.79 28.55 -6.59
CA ASP A 132 3.87 28.47 -7.57
C ASP A 132 4.39 27.02 -7.56
N LEU A 133 4.23 26.27 -8.66
CA LEU A 133 4.64 24.87 -8.76
C LEU A 133 5.54 24.65 -9.99
N VAL A 134 6.73 24.09 -9.76
CA VAL A 134 7.68 23.73 -10.82
C VAL A 134 7.96 22.21 -10.81
N GLY A 135 7.65 21.54 -11.90
CA GLY A 135 8.15 20.18 -12.18
C GLY A 135 9.53 20.24 -12.82
N VAL A 136 10.52 19.55 -12.26
CA VAL A 136 11.91 19.57 -12.76
C VAL A 136 12.34 18.21 -13.30
N TYR A 137 13.07 18.23 -14.41
CA TYR A 137 13.76 17.04 -14.91
C TYR A 137 14.99 16.76 -14.05
N THR A 138 15.20 15.49 -13.72
CA THR A 138 16.41 15.01 -13.04
C THR A 138 16.88 13.70 -13.66
N ASN A 139 18.11 13.27 -13.36
CA ASN A 139 18.60 11.95 -13.78
C ASN A 139 18.16 10.81 -12.83
N ASN A 140 17.18 11.06 -11.96
CA ASN A 140 16.58 10.04 -11.12
C ASN A 140 15.59 9.19 -11.94
N ASN A 141 15.08 8.12 -11.32
CA ASN A 141 13.99 7.34 -11.89
C ASN A 141 12.79 8.25 -12.15
N TYR A 142 12.18 8.13 -13.34
CA TYR A 142 11.08 8.99 -13.73
C TYR A 142 9.83 8.74 -12.89
N THR A 143 9.02 9.77 -12.72
CA THR A 143 7.84 9.76 -11.86
C THR A 143 6.57 9.93 -12.68
N SER A 144 5.47 9.34 -12.20
CA SER A 144 4.18 9.38 -12.90
C SER A 144 3.03 9.04 -11.93
N ALA A 145 1.88 8.65 -12.48
CA ALA A 145 0.65 8.37 -11.76
C ALA A 145 0.84 7.39 -10.58
N TYR A 146 0.46 7.83 -9.38
CA TYR A 146 0.31 6.95 -8.22
C TYR A 146 -0.95 7.36 -7.47
N ARG A 147 -1.70 6.40 -6.92
CA ARG A 147 -2.97 6.60 -6.20
C ARG A 147 -2.96 7.87 -5.33
N GLY A 148 -3.90 8.78 -5.57
CA GLY A 148 -3.98 10.11 -4.94
C GLY A 148 -3.49 11.24 -5.84
N TYR A 149 -2.56 10.95 -6.76
CA TYR A 149 -2.20 11.82 -7.89
C TYR A 149 -1.81 13.25 -7.48
N GLY A 150 -0.79 13.37 -6.63
CA GLY A 150 -0.27 14.67 -6.14
C GLY A 150 -0.96 15.20 -4.87
N ALA A 151 -2.19 14.75 -4.59
CA ALA A 151 -2.94 15.16 -3.40
C ALA A 151 -2.30 14.75 -2.06
N PRO A 152 -1.79 13.50 -1.87
CA PRO A 152 -1.21 13.10 -0.58
C PRO A 152 -0.02 13.97 -0.15
N GLN A 153 0.76 14.47 -1.11
CA GLN A 153 1.89 15.34 -0.83
C GLN A 153 1.44 16.69 -0.26
N VAL A 154 0.50 17.37 -0.91
CA VAL A 154 0.03 18.68 -0.46
C VAL A 154 -0.84 18.60 0.79
N ILE A 155 -1.62 17.52 0.96
CA ILE A 155 -2.40 17.27 2.18
C ILE A 155 -1.48 17.10 3.39
N PHE A 156 -0.37 16.36 3.25
CA PHE A 156 0.62 16.25 4.32
C PHE A 156 1.15 17.62 4.77
N ALA A 157 1.55 18.47 3.84
CA ALA A 157 2.07 19.80 4.17
C ALA A 157 1.00 20.70 4.79
N ASN A 158 -0.17 20.77 4.15
CA ASN A 158 -1.26 21.65 4.56
C ASN A 158 -1.83 21.26 5.93
N GLU A 159 -2.14 19.99 6.16
CA GLU A 159 -2.72 19.55 7.43
C GLU A 159 -1.72 19.56 8.58
N SER A 160 -0.42 19.43 8.31
CA SER A 160 0.61 19.66 9.33
C SER A 160 0.67 21.14 9.72
N LEU A 161 0.60 22.04 8.72
CA LEU A 161 0.60 23.49 8.93
C LEU A 161 -0.61 23.94 9.77
N MET A 162 -1.79 23.36 9.55
CA MET A 162 -2.99 23.70 10.33
C MET A 162 -2.79 23.41 11.84
N ASP A 163 -2.14 22.31 12.19
CA ASP A 163 -1.82 21.98 13.58
C ASP A 163 -0.77 22.92 14.17
N ASP A 164 0.27 23.26 13.39
CA ASP A 164 1.32 24.18 13.83
C ASP A 164 0.75 25.58 14.13
N VAL A 165 -0.09 26.12 13.23
CA VAL A 165 -0.70 27.45 13.39
C VAL A 165 -1.68 27.45 14.56
N ALA A 166 -2.47 26.38 14.73
CA ALA A 166 -3.35 26.26 15.89
C ALA A 166 -2.54 26.30 17.21
N GLY A 167 -1.40 25.61 17.25
CA GLY A 167 -0.49 25.63 18.41
C GLY A 167 0.06 27.02 18.72
N GLU A 168 0.54 27.73 17.69
CA GLU A 168 1.08 29.10 17.84
C GLU A 168 0.04 30.10 18.35
N LEU A 169 -1.22 29.94 17.94
CA LEU A 169 -2.35 30.77 18.39
C LEU A 169 -2.96 30.33 19.72
N GLY A 170 -2.46 29.24 20.34
CA GLY A 170 -3.03 28.67 21.56
C GLY A 170 -4.43 28.07 21.38
N LEU A 171 -4.82 27.73 20.14
CA LEU A 171 -6.11 27.14 19.80
C LEU A 171 -6.03 25.61 19.70
N SER A 172 -7.18 24.93 19.83
CA SER A 172 -7.23 23.51 19.48
C SER A 172 -7.13 23.33 17.96
N PRO A 173 -6.51 22.23 17.47
CA PRO A 173 -6.48 21.93 16.03
C PRO A 173 -7.87 21.78 15.40
N VAL A 174 -8.87 21.43 16.21
CA VAL A 174 -10.28 21.31 15.80
C VAL A 174 -10.89 22.70 15.62
N GLU A 175 -10.68 23.59 16.57
CA GLU A 175 -11.23 24.93 16.54
C GLU A 175 -10.69 25.74 15.35
N PHE A 176 -9.38 25.71 15.13
CA PHE A 176 -8.76 26.43 14.01
C PHE A 176 -9.34 25.98 12.65
N ARG A 177 -9.54 24.67 12.46
CA ARG A 177 -10.17 24.13 11.25
C ARG A 177 -11.63 24.49 11.16
N LEU A 178 -12.42 24.39 12.23
CA LEU A 178 -13.85 24.74 12.23
C LEU A 178 -14.10 26.21 11.93
N ARG A 179 -13.18 27.11 12.34
CA ARG A 179 -13.22 28.52 11.94
C ARG A 179 -13.05 28.63 10.42
N ASN A 180 -12.12 27.89 9.80
CA ASN A 180 -11.72 28.12 8.41
C ASN A 180 -12.33 27.16 7.38
N ILE A 181 -13.09 26.14 7.77
CA ILE A 181 -13.60 25.11 6.88
C ILE A 181 -14.56 25.64 5.80
N LEU A 182 -14.48 25.09 4.59
CA LEU A 182 -15.43 25.38 3.51
C LEU A 182 -16.86 24.96 3.88
N LYS A 183 -17.81 25.80 3.50
CA LYS A 183 -19.26 25.61 3.67
C LYS A 183 -19.98 25.57 2.33
N GLN A 184 -21.25 25.17 2.35
CA GLN A 184 -22.09 25.21 1.16
C GLN A 184 -22.15 26.64 0.60
N GLY A 185 -21.91 26.78 -0.71
CA GLY A 185 -21.89 28.07 -1.39
C GLY A 185 -20.58 28.85 -1.28
N ASP A 186 -19.60 28.38 -0.50
CA ASP A 186 -18.27 28.99 -0.47
C ASP A 186 -17.54 28.81 -1.81
N THR A 187 -16.53 29.64 -2.03
CA THR A 187 -15.66 29.59 -3.21
C THR A 187 -14.34 28.91 -2.86
N SER A 188 -13.94 27.92 -3.65
CA SER A 188 -12.65 27.23 -3.50
C SER A 188 -11.46 28.11 -3.89
N MET A 189 -10.25 27.68 -3.54
CA MET A 189 -9.00 28.34 -3.97
C MET A 189 -8.86 28.47 -5.49
N ALA A 190 -9.57 27.63 -6.24
CA ALA A 190 -9.59 27.63 -7.70
C ALA A 190 -10.64 28.61 -8.27
N GLY A 191 -11.47 29.26 -7.46
CA GLY A 191 -12.55 30.14 -7.92
C GLY A 191 -13.89 29.44 -8.18
N GLN A 192 -13.99 28.13 -7.93
CA GLN A 192 -15.24 27.38 -8.06
C GLN A 192 -16.18 27.63 -6.87
N VAL A 193 -17.43 28.01 -7.14
CA VAL A 193 -18.51 28.05 -6.14
C VAL A 193 -19.06 26.65 -5.92
N PHE A 194 -19.13 26.21 -4.66
CA PHE A 194 -19.65 24.88 -4.32
C PHE A 194 -21.17 24.90 -4.12
N SER A 195 -21.92 24.92 -5.23
CA SER A 195 -23.40 24.88 -5.27
C SER A 195 -23.99 23.54 -5.73
N GLU A 196 -23.23 22.75 -6.50
CA GLU A 196 -23.78 21.61 -7.24
C GLU A 196 -23.77 20.28 -6.47
N HIS A 197 -23.09 20.24 -5.32
CA HIS A 197 -22.95 19.08 -4.46
C HIS A 197 -23.00 19.49 -2.98
N THR A 198 -23.25 18.52 -2.09
CA THR A 198 -23.22 18.75 -0.64
C THR A 198 -21.78 18.94 -0.14
N VAL A 199 -21.49 20.09 0.48
CA VAL A 199 -20.21 20.36 1.14
C VAL A 199 -20.21 19.75 2.55
N SER A 200 -19.62 18.55 2.68
CA SER A 200 -19.69 17.73 3.89
C SER A 200 -18.42 17.75 4.76
N ALA A 201 -17.52 18.72 4.53
CA ALA A 201 -16.25 18.83 5.26
C ALA A 201 -16.42 18.87 6.78
N ARG A 202 -17.38 19.65 7.30
CA ARG A 202 -17.70 19.69 8.74
C ARG A 202 -18.27 18.36 9.23
N GLU A 203 -19.19 17.77 8.47
CA GLU A 203 -19.86 16.53 8.84
C GLU A 203 -18.87 15.37 9.00
N VAL A 204 -17.95 15.19 8.03
CA VAL A 204 -16.93 14.13 8.09
C VAL A 204 -15.96 14.37 9.25
N LEU A 205 -15.63 15.62 9.55
CA LEU A 205 -14.78 15.98 10.69
C LEU A 205 -15.47 15.61 12.01
N GLU A 206 -16.67 16.12 12.26
CA GLU A 206 -17.42 15.90 13.51
C GLU A 206 -17.69 14.42 13.76
N LYS A 207 -18.11 13.66 12.74
CA LYS A 207 -18.31 12.21 12.86
C LYS A 207 -17.03 11.46 13.22
N THR A 208 -15.90 11.87 12.66
CA THR A 208 -14.58 11.28 12.98
C THR A 208 -14.18 11.56 14.42
N LEU A 209 -14.28 12.82 14.86
CA LEU A 209 -13.89 13.24 16.20
C LEU A 209 -14.77 12.60 17.28
N LEU A 210 -16.08 12.50 17.01
CA LEU A 210 -17.04 11.85 17.89
C LEU A 210 -16.71 10.36 18.06
N LYS A 211 -16.52 9.63 16.95
CA LYS A 211 -16.20 8.20 16.98
C LYS A 211 -14.87 7.92 17.68
N ALA A 212 -13.89 8.81 17.53
CA ALA A 212 -12.56 8.66 18.13
C ALA A 212 -12.49 9.10 19.59
N GLU A 213 -13.53 9.75 20.13
CA GLU A 213 -13.51 10.44 21.43
C GLU A 213 -12.33 11.42 21.53
N TYR A 214 -12.10 12.19 20.45
CA TYR A 214 -10.85 12.92 20.22
C TYR A 214 -10.46 13.84 21.38
N GLU A 215 -11.37 14.70 21.85
CA GLU A 215 -11.08 15.67 22.90
C GLU A 215 -10.72 14.97 24.22
N ALA A 216 -11.50 13.95 24.61
CA ALA A 216 -11.25 13.19 25.83
C ALA A 216 -9.90 12.47 25.80
N LYS A 217 -9.57 11.82 24.68
CA LYS A 217 -8.27 11.15 24.49
C LYS A 217 -7.12 12.14 24.44
N ARG A 218 -7.28 13.28 23.77
CA ARG A 218 -6.23 14.29 23.65
C ARG A 218 -5.86 14.85 25.03
N GLU A 219 -6.85 15.18 25.85
CA GLU A 219 -6.61 15.64 27.23
C GLU A 219 -6.02 14.53 28.12
N HIS A 220 -6.47 13.29 27.96
CA HIS A 220 -5.90 12.16 28.66
C HIS A 220 -4.42 11.95 28.30
N TYR A 221 -4.06 11.99 27.02
CA TYR A 221 -2.69 11.82 26.56
C TYR A 221 -1.78 12.99 26.94
N LYS A 222 -2.28 14.23 27.02
CA LYS A 222 -1.52 15.33 27.60
C LYS A 222 -1.09 15.03 29.04
N LYS A 223 -2.02 14.58 29.87
CA LYS A 223 -1.74 14.22 31.28
C LYS A 223 -0.75 13.07 31.37
N LEU A 224 -0.98 12.00 30.60
CA LEU A 224 -0.13 10.82 30.59
C LEU A 224 1.28 11.14 30.07
N ASN A 225 1.41 11.99 29.05
CA ASN A 225 2.71 12.45 28.57
C ASN A 225 3.39 13.35 29.60
N ALA A 226 2.66 14.16 30.37
CA ALA A 226 3.24 15.00 31.42
C ALA A 226 3.85 14.16 32.57
N GLU A 227 3.32 12.97 32.86
CA GLU A 227 3.88 12.02 33.83
C GLU A 227 5.25 11.44 33.39
N GLY A 228 5.57 11.53 32.09
CA GLY A 228 6.83 11.07 31.52
C GLY A 228 6.82 9.59 31.14
N GLY A 229 8.00 8.97 31.11
CA GLY A 229 8.16 7.57 30.72
C GLY A 229 8.62 7.37 29.26
N PRO A 230 8.92 6.11 28.90
CA PRO A 230 9.52 5.77 27.60
C PRO A 230 8.54 5.77 26.44
N ILE A 231 7.23 5.67 26.71
CA ILE A 231 6.18 5.66 25.71
C ILE A 231 5.42 6.98 25.77
N ARG A 232 5.21 7.60 24.62
CA ARG A 232 4.39 8.79 24.44
C ARG A 232 3.17 8.47 23.61
N TYR A 233 2.03 9.05 23.95
CA TYR A 233 0.77 8.79 23.28
C TYR A 233 0.36 10.00 22.45
N GLY A 234 -0.24 9.75 21.29
CA GLY A 234 -0.76 10.83 20.48
C GLY A 234 -1.99 10.48 19.68
N ILE A 235 -2.75 11.53 19.40
CA ILE A 235 -3.96 11.47 18.61
C ILE A 235 -3.97 12.67 17.67
N GLY A 236 -4.22 12.43 16.39
CA GLY A 236 -4.17 13.46 15.36
C GLY A 236 -5.00 13.07 14.14
N PHE A 237 -5.45 14.06 13.40
CA PHE A 237 -6.33 13.87 12.26
C PHE A 237 -5.93 14.76 11.08
N ALA A 238 -6.47 14.43 9.91
CA ALA A 238 -6.31 15.20 8.69
C ALA A 238 -7.65 15.28 7.96
N LEU A 239 -7.93 16.44 7.38
CA LEU A 239 -9.14 16.73 6.59
C LEU A 239 -8.77 17.04 5.14
N SER A 240 -9.57 16.57 4.19
CA SER A 240 -9.37 16.86 2.75
C SER A 240 -10.68 16.97 2.00
N HIS A 241 -10.66 17.71 0.88
CA HIS A 241 -11.59 17.53 -0.23
C HIS A 241 -10.83 16.97 -1.44
N ARG A 242 -11.54 16.31 -2.36
CA ARG A 242 -10.99 15.85 -3.63
C ARG A 242 -11.97 16.05 -4.76
N GLY A 243 -11.50 16.62 -5.86
CA GLY A 243 -12.25 16.73 -7.11
C GLY A 243 -12.44 15.36 -7.75
N CYS A 244 -13.67 15.04 -8.15
CA CYS A 244 -14.01 13.74 -8.71
C CYS A 244 -13.72 13.66 -10.20
N SER A 245 -13.28 12.49 -10.67
CA SER A 245 -13.00 12.24 -12.08
C SER A 245 -11.80 13.02 -12.63
N LEU A 246 -11.61 13.04 -13.95
CA LEU A 246 -10.48 13.75 -14.58
C LEU A 246 -10.55 15.27 -14.32
N GLY A 247 -11.75 15.85 -14.28
CA GLY A 247 -11.89 17.30 -14.19
C GLY A 247 -11.27 17.98 -15.41
N ALA A 248 -10.68 19.16 -15.21
CA ALA A 248 -10.08 19.94 -16.30
C ALA A 248 -8.77 19.35 -16.86
N GLU A 249 -8.34 18.17 -16.41
CA GLU A 249 -7.22 17.42 -17.01
C GLU A 249 -7.51 16.95 -18.44
N GLY A 250 -8.79 16.81 -18.82
CA GLY A 250 -9.17 16.41 -20.18
C GLY A 250 -10.63 15.99 -20.33
N LEU A 251 -10.99 15.59 -21.54
CA LEU A 251 -12.35 15.13 -21.85
C LEU A 251 -12.65 13.80 -21.14
N ASP A 252 -13.76 13.77 -20.40
CA ASP A 252 -14.15 12.62 -19.60
C ASP A 252 -15.44 11.99 -20.15
N ALA A 253 -15.30 10.83 -20.77
CA ALA A 253 -16.42 10.06 -21.29
C ALA A 253 -16.19 8.56 -21.11
N SER A 254 -17.27 7.79 -20.95
CA SER A 254 -17.19 6.34 -20.78
C SER A 254 -18.31 5.64 -21.54
N SER A 255 -18.08 4.37 -21.81
CA SER A 255 -18.95 3.51 -22.58
C SER A 255 -19.26 2.18 -21.92
N ALA A 256 -20.43 1.64 -22.26
CA ALA A 256 -20.86 0.32 -21.83
C ALA A 256 -21.69 -0.36 -22.93
N LEU A 257 -21.72 -1.68 -22.91
CA LEU A 257 -22.58 -2.49 -23.76
C LEU A 257 -23.45 -3.37 -22.86
N ILE A 258 -24.75 -3.40 -23.12
CA ILE A 258 -25.70 -4.30 -22.45
C ILE A 258 -26.47 -5.07 -23.51
N GLN A 259 -26.63 -6.37 -23.28
CA GLN A 259 -27.48 -7.26 -24.05
C GLN A 259 -28.36 -8.09 -23.11
N VAL A 260 -29.68 -7.99 -23.28
CA VAL A 260 -30.63 -8.89 -22.60
C VAL A 260 -30.97 -10.04 -23.55
N ASN A 261 -30.75 -11.27 -23.07
CA ASN A 261 -30.92 -12.51 -23.84
C ASN A 261 -32.39 -13.00 -23.82
N ALA A 262 -32.66 -14.06 -24.59
CA ALA A 262 -34.00 -14.67 -24.66
C ALA A 262 -34.47 -15.24 -23.32
N ASP A 263 -33.55 -15.81 -22.54
CA ASP A 263 -33.77 -16.37 -21.21
C ASP A 263 -33.74 -15.30 -20.10
N ALA A 264 -33.80 -14.02 -20.49
CA ALA A 264 -33.73 -12.86 -19.61
C ALA A 264 -32.46 -12.80 -18.73
N SER A 265 -31.39 -13.48 -19.12
CA SER A 265 -30.03 -13.20 -18.64
C SER A 265 -29.48 -11.93 -19.30
N VAL A 266 -28.57 -11.23 -18.62
CA VAL A 266 -28.05 -9.92 -19.03
C VAL A 266 -26.53 -9.98 -19.13
N ASN A 267 -26.00 -9.78 -20.32
CA ASN A 267 -24.56 -9.61 -20.55
C ASN A 267 -24.20 -8.13 -20.48
N ILE A 268 -23.15 -7.78 -19.74
CA ILE A 268 -22.63 -6.42 -19.65
C ILE A 268 -21.12 -6.35 -19.92
N SER A 269 -20.69 -5.22 -20.48
CA SER A 269 -19.29 -4.88 -20.70
C SER A 269 -19.08 -3.37 -20.53
N THR A 270 -17.87 -2.95 -20.15
CA THR A 270 -17.51 -1.52 -20.05
C THR A 270 -16.08 -1.24 -20.53
N SER A 271 -15.82 0.01 -20.90
CA SER A 271 -14.50 0.49 -21.33
C SER A 271 -13.54 0.74 -20.17
N VAL A 272 -14.06 0.97 -18.96
CA VAL A 272 -13.23 0.99 -17.74
C VAL A 272 -12.73 -0.42 -17.39
N SER A 273 -11.64 -0.50 -16.63
CA SER A 273 -10.85 -1.73 -16.44
C SER A 273 -10.81 -2.17 -14.98
N GLU A 274 -10.95 -3.47 -14.72
CA GLU A 274 -10.78 -4.06 -13.39
C GLU A 274 -9.30 -4.12 -13.00
N ASN A 275 -8.97 -3.55 -11.84
CA ASN A 275 -7.62 -3.54 -11.25
C ASN A 275 -7.58 -4.18 -9.85
N GLY A 276 -8.69 -4.79 -9.41
CA GLY A 276 -8.92 -5.29 -8.05
C GLY A 276 -9.75 -4.34 -7.19
N GLN A 277 -10.28 -3.23 -7.76
CA GLN A 277 -11.13 -2.29 -7.02
C GLN A 277 -12.58 -2.76 -6.88
N GLY A 278 -12.97 -3.84 -7.56
CA GLY A 278 -14.34 -4.38 -7.54
C GLY A 278 -15.25 -3.74 -8.59
N LEU A 279 -14.67 -3.25 -9.68
CA LEU A 279 -15.38 -2.66 -10.82
C LEU A 279 -16.43 -3.61 -11.39
N GLN A 280 -16.05 -4.87 -11.65
CA GLN A 280 -16.95 -5.84 -12.28
C GLN A 280 -18.21 -6.03 -11.42
N THR A 281 -18.02 -6.22 -10.11
CA THR A 281 -19.12 -6.35 -9.15
C THR A 281 -19.98 -5.09 -9.11
N THR A 282 -19.37 -3.90 -9.00
CA THR A 282 -20.13 -2.64 -8.94
C THR A 282 -20.94 -2.39 -10.22
N MET A 283 -20.38 -2.65 -11.40
CA MET A 283 -21.11 -2.50 -12.67
C MET A 283 -22.26 -3.50 -12.79
N SER A 284 -22.05 -4.75 -12.35
CA SER A 284 -23.11 -5.76 -12.33
C SER A 284 -24.23 -5.42 -11.34
N LEU A 285 -23.90 -4.87 -10.16
CA LEU A 285 -24.90 -4.40 -9.20
C LEU A 285 -25.74 -3.25 -9.77
N LEU A 286 -25.10 -2.28 -10.42
CA LEU A 286 -25.82 -1.16 -11.06
C LEU A 286 -26.76 -1.65 -12.18
N ALA A 287 -26.31 -2.61 -12.99
CA ALA A 287 -27.15 -3.22 -14.03
C ALA A 287 -28.31 -4.03 -13.42
N ALA A 288 -28.03 -4.85 -12.40
CA ALA A 288 -29.03 -5.65 -11.70
C ALA A 288 -30.12 -4.76 -11.07
N GLU A 289 -29.71 -3.69 -10.38
CA GLU A 289 -30.62 -2.71 -9.77
C GLU A 289 -31.41 -1.96 -10.86
N ALA A 290 -30.79 -1.57 -11.97
CA ALA A 290 -31.49 -0.89 -13.06
C ALA A 290 -32.65 -1.73 -13.64
N PHE A 291 -32.46 -3.04 -13.79
CA PHE A 291 -33.48 -3.98 -14.29
C PHE A 291 -34.34 -4.61 -13.16
N GLY A 292 -34.01 -4.35 -11.89
CA GLY A 292 -34.68 -4.95 -10.74
C GLY A 292 -34.55 -6.46 -10.67
N ILE A 293 -33.42 -7.04 -11.10
CA ILE A 293 -33.17 -8.48 -11.17
C ILE A 293 -32.07 -8.92 -10.19
N GLY A 294 -31.96 -10.23 -9.96
CA GLY A 294 -30.86 -10.81 -9.17
C GLY A 294 -29.51 -10.73 -9.89
N LEU A 295 -28.43 -10.62 -9.12
CA LEU A 295 -27.06 -10.57 -9.63
C LEU A 295 -26.67 -11.86 -10.39
N ASP A 296 -27.27 -13.00 -10.06
CA ASP A 296 -27.11 -14.29 -10.73
C ASP A 296 -27.49 -14.26 -12.22
N ARG A 297 -28.30 -13.27 -12.63
CA ARG A 297 -28.70 -13.06 -14.02
C ARG A 297 -27.75 -12.15 -14.80
N VAL A 298 -26.77 -11.52 -14.16
CA VAL A 298 -25.88 -10.55 -14.78
C VAL A 298 -24.49 -11.13 -14.97
N MET A 299 -24.06 -11.24 -16.23
CA MET A 299 -22.75 -11.72 -16.63
C MET A 299 -21.88 -10.57 -17.12
N PHE A 300 -20.76 -10.33 -16.44
CA PHE A 300 -19.77 -9.35 -16.86
C PHE A 300 -18.74 -9.99 -17.80
N SER A 301 -18.43 -9.31 -18.90
CA SER A 301 -17.34 -9.71 -19.80
C SER A 301 -16.43 -8.53 -20.13
N GLU A 302 -15.11 -8.78 -20.12
CA GLU A 302 -14.08 -7.80 -20.46
C GLU A 302 -14.00 -7.62 -21.98
N PRO A 303 -14.42 -6.47 -22.55
CA PRO A 303 -14.43 -6.30 -23.98
C PRO A 303 -13.01 -6.02 -24.50
N ALA A 304 -12.72 -6.56 -25.69
CA ALA A 304 -11.57 -6.17 -26.48
C ALA A 304 -11.77 -4.75 -27.05
N THR A 305 -10.67 -4.04 -27.32
CA THR A 305 -10.73 -2.67 -27.89
C THR A 305 -11.44 -2.57 -29.25
N ALA A 306 -11.64 -3.69 -29.95
CA ALA A 306 -12.41 -3.73 -31.19
C ALA A 306 -13.94 -3.77 -30.98
N MET A 307 -14.42 -4.08 -29.78
CA MET A 307 -15.84 -4.31 -29.48
C MET A 307 -16.49 -3.17 -28.69
N ILE A 308 -15.70 -2.21 -28.21
CA ILE A 308 -16.15 -1.11 -27.38
C ILE A 308 -15.40 0.16 -27.79
N ALA A 309 -16.04 1.32 -27.71
CA ALA A 309 -15.39 2.59 -27.98
C ALA A 309 -14.53 3.03 -26.79
N ASP A 310 -13.56 3.88 -27.10
CA ASP A 310 -12.63 4.45 -26.13
C ASP A 310 -13.39 5.25 -25.07
N GLY A 311 -13.34 4.76 -23.84
CA GLY A 311 -13.87 5.44 -22.66
C GLY A 311 -12.77 5.99 -21.76
N GLY A 312 -11.54 6.15 -22.25
CA GLY A 312 -10.41 6.70 -21.50
C GLY A 312 -9.81 5.75 -20.46
N SER A 313 -8.84 6.25 -19.69
CA SER A 313 -8.14 5.46 -18.67
C SER A 313 -8.99 5.24 -17.42
N THR A 314 -8.76 4.12 -16.73
CA THR A 314 -9.31 3.86 -15.39
C THR A 314 -8.40 4.47 -14.32
N VAL A 315 -8.51 5.78 -14.14
CA VAL A 315 -7.73 6.65 -13.23
C VAL A 315 -8.67 7.65 -12.54
N ALA A 316 -8.14 8.57 -11.72
CA ALA A 316 -8.90 9.67 -11.11
C ALA A 316 -10.17 9.23 -10.35
N SER A 317 -10.17 7.98 -9.88
CA SER A 317 -11.31 7.30 -9.26
C SER A 317 -12.62 7.32 -10.06
N ARG A 318 -12.56 7.56 -11.38
CA ARG A 318 -13.74 7.74 -12.26
C ARG A 318 -14.52 6.47 -12.59
N GLY A 319 -13.96 5.30 -12.29
CA GLY A 319 -14.48 4.00 -12.72
C GLY A 319 -15.96 3.82 -12.40
N THR A 320 -16.36 4.04 -11.15
CA THR A 320 -17.76 3.94 -10.72
C THR A 320 -18.61 5.04 -11.32
N LEU A 321 -18.18 6.31 -11.26
CA LEU A 321 -18.95 7.45 -11.78
C LEU A 321 -19.26 7.27 -13.28
N MET A 322 -18.21 7.19 -14.09
CA MET A 322 -18.34 7.24 -15.54
C MET A 322 -18.81 5.89 -16.11
N GLY A 323 -18.23 4.79 -15.63
CA GLY A 323 -18.64 3.44 -16.03
C GLY A 323 -20.08 3.14 -15.60
N GLY A 324 -20.46 3.54 -14.38
CA GLY A 324 -21.80 3.32 -13.86
C GLY A 324 -22.85 4.12 -14.62
N GLN A 325 -22.59 5.39 -14.92
CA GLN A 325 -23.49 6.19 -15.75
C GLN A 325 -23.60 5.64 -17.18
N ALA A 326 -22.52 5.10 -17.75
CA ALA A 326 -22.60 4.44 -19.05
C ALA A 326 -23.46 3.17 -19.01
N ILE A 327 -23.39 2.37 -17.93
CA ILE A 327 -24.28 1.22 -17.70
C ILE A 327 -25.73 1.67 -17.60
N LEU A 328 -26.04 2.69 -16.80
CA LEU A 328 -27.40 3.23 -16.66
C LEU A 328 -27.92 3.82 -17.98
N SER A 329 -27.07 4.50 -18.76
CA SER A 329 -27.38 5.00 -20.10
C SER A 329 -27.79 3.87 -21.06
N ALA A 330 -27.09 2.74 -21.06
CA ALA A 330 -27.47 1.57 -21.85
C ALA A 330 -28.76 0.92 -21.32
N ALA A 331 -28.86 0.74 -20.00
CA ALA A 331 -30.01 0.09 -19.37
C ALA A 331 -31.30 0.86 -19.62
N ASN A 332 -31.28 2.20 -19.48
CA ASN A 332 -32.45 3.04 -19.71
C ASN A 332 -32.96 2.98 -21.16
N LYS A 333 -32.06 2.88 -22.15
CA LYS A 333 -32.48 2.68 -23.56
C LYS A 333 -33.20 1.35 -23.77
N ILE A 334 -32.75 0.29 -23.10
CA ILE A 334 -33.39 -1.04 -23.16
C ILE A 334 -34.72 -0.99 -22.42
N LYS A 335 -34.75 -0.42 -21.21
CA LYS A 335 -35.96 -0.25 -20.40
C LYS A 335 -37.03 0.56 -21.12
N GLN A 336 -36.66 1.58 -21.89
CA GLN A 336 -37.64 2.33 -22.69
C GLN A 336 -38.34 1.42 -23.71
N ARG A 337 -37.57 0.63 -24.47
CA ARG A 337 -38.14 -0.33 -25.43
C ARG A 337 -39.02 -1.37 -24.75
N MET A 338 -38.60 -1.85 -23.57
CA MET A 338 -39.38 -2.80 -22.79
C MET A 338 -40.66 -2.17 -22.24
N ALA A 339 -40.58 -0.94 -21.72
CA ALA A 339 -41.71 -0.18 -21.23
C ALA A 339 -42.75 0.06 -22.33
N ASP A 340 -42.30 0.45 -23.53
CA ASP A 340 -43.17 0.65 -24.70
C ASP A 340 -43.91 -0.64 -25.07
N ALA A 341 -43.26 -1.80 -24.96
CA ALA A 341 -43.85 -3.10 -25.28
C ALA A 341 -44.90 -3.58 -24.26
N VAL A 342 -44.82 -3.14 -22.99
CA VAL A 342 -45.72 -3.60 -21.91
C VAL A 342 -46.68 -2.51 -21.41
N ARG A 343 -46.61 -1.31 -22.01
CA ARG A 343 -47.36 -0.13 -21.58
C ARG A 343 -48.86 -0.37 -21.47
N GLU A 344 -49.46 -1.01 -22.48
CA GLU A 344 -50.89 -1.32 -22.51
C GLU A 344 -51.28 -2.35 -21.45
N THR A 345 -50.46 -3.39 -21.29
CA THR A 345 -50.67 -4.47 -20.30
C THR A 345 -50.59 -3.95 -18.87
N LEU A 346 -49.63 -3.07 -18.58
CA LEU A 346 -49.45 -2.45 -17.27
C LEU A 346 -50.30 -1.20 -17.05
N LYS A 347 -51.05 -0.75 -18.07
CA LYS A 347 -51.80 0.52 -18.05
C LYS A 347 -50.95 1.71 -17.59
N ALA A 348 -49.68 1.73 -17.98
CA ALA A 348 -48.74 2.80 -17.64
C ALA A 348 -48.86 3.97 -18.66
N GLN A 349 -48.75 5.21 -18.21
CA GLN A 349 -48.75 6.37 -19.11
C GLN A 349 -47.32 6.73 -19.53
N SER A 350 -46.38 6.56 -18.62
CA SER A 350 -44.96 6.83 -18.80
C SER A 350 -44.09 5.71 -18.23
N ILE A 351 -42.79 5.72 -18.56
CA ILE A 351 -41.82 4.83 -17.93
C ILE A 351 -41.69 5.09 -16.41
N ASP A 352 -41.95 6.32 -15.98
CA ASP A 352 -41.88 6.72 -14.56
C ASP A 352 -43.00 6.09 -13.72
N ASP A 353 -44.08 5.63 -14.35
CA ASP A 353 -45.13 4.84 -13.71
C ASP A 353 -44.74 3.36 -13.55
N ILE A 354 -43.63 2.91 -14.14
CA ILE A 354 -43.20 1.50 -14.13
C ILE A 354 -42.07 1.30 -13.11
N ALA A 355 -42.29 0.42 -12.15
CA ALA A 355 -41.28 -0.06 -11.21
C ALA A 355 -40.66 -1.38 -11.67
N TRP A 356 -39.38 -1.53 -11.39
CA TRP A 356 -38.56 -2.71 -11.70
C TRP A 356 -37.97 -3.20 -10.38
N GLN A 357 -38.44 -4.32 -9.86
CA GLN A 357 -38.00 -4.81 -8.55
C GLN A 357 -38.24 -6.31 -8.39
N ASN A 358 -37.31 -7.01 -7.74
CA ASN A 358 -37.45 -8.43 -7.36
C ASN A 358 -37.85 -9.35 -8.53
N GLY A 359 -37.28 -9.13 -9.71
CA GLY A 359 -37.56 -9.87 -10.94
C GLY A 359 -38.92 -9.56 -11.57
N LYS A 360 -39.60 -8.50 -11.11
CA LYS A 360 -40.93 -8.09 -11.59
C LYS A 360 -40.92 -6.66 -12.12
N VAL A 361 -41.83 -6.41 -13.04
CA VAL A 361 -42.10 -5.13 -13.69
C VAL A 361 -43.57 -4.81 -13.50
N PHE A 362 -43.90 -3.71 -12.83
CA PHE A 362 -45.28 -3.42 -12.44
C PHE A 362 -45.57 -1.91 -12.45
N ASN A 363 -46.85 -1.56 -12.50
CA ASN A 363 -47.28 -0.18 -12.41
C ASN A 363 -47.24 0.29 -10.94
N ARG A 364 -46.53 1.40 -10.65
CA ARG A 364 -46.38 1.99 -9.31
C ARG A 364 -47.72 2.33 -8.67
N HIS A 365 -48.69 2.80 -9.46
CA HIS A 365 -50.02 3.18 -8.99
C HIS A 365 -50.99 1.99 -8.90
N SER A 366 -50.61 0.84 -9.46
CA SER A 366 -51.42 -0.38 -9.44
C SER A 366 -50.52 -1.62 -9.40
N PRO A 367 -49.89 -1.93 -8.25
CA PRO A 367 -48.89 -3.00 -8.14
C PRO A 367 -49.41 -4.41 -8.50
N GLN A 368 -50.73 -4.62 -8.48
CA GLN A 368 -51.38 -5.84 -8.94
C GLN A 368 -51.20 -6.10 -10.45
N LEU A 369 -50.99 -5.04 -11.25
CA LEU A 369 -50.61 -5.14 -12.65
C LEU A 369 -49.10 -5.38 -12.70
N SER A 370 -48.70 -6.65 -12.68
CA SER A 370 -47.29 -7.05 -12.64
C SER A 370 -46.98 -8.14 -13.66
N LEU A 371 -45.78 -8.07 -14.24
CA LEU A 371 -45.20 -9.05 -15.14
C LEU A 371 -43.86 -9.50 -14.57
N SER A 372 -43.48 -10.75 -14.79
CA SER A 372 -42.10 -11.18 -14.57
C SER A 372 -41.17 -10.55 -15.61
N PHE A 373 -39.89 -10.37 -15.25
CA PHE A 373 -38.88 -9.86 -16.18
C PHE A 373 -38.78 -10.71 -17.46
N GLN A 374 -38.99 -12.03 -17.36
CA GLN A 374 -39.06 -12.94 -18.51
C GLN A 374 -40.23 -12.60 -19.44
N GLN A 375 -41.44 -12.42 -18.90
CA GLN A 375 -42.61 -12.05 -19.69
C GLN A 375 -42.40 -10.72 -20.42
N VAL A 376 -41.79 -9.73 -19.75
CA VAL A 376 -41.44 -8.45 -20.38
C VAL A 376 -40.44 -8.65 -21.52
N CYS A 377 -39.42 -9.49 -21.34
CA CYS A 377 -38.46 -9.81 -22.41
C CYS A 377 -39.15 -10.49 -23.60
N ASP A 378 -40.03 -11.46 -23.36
CA ASP A 378 -40.74 -12.19 -24.40
C ASP A 378 -41.67 -11.26 -25.21
N MET A 379 -42.44 -10.42 -24.51
CA MET A 379 -43.30 -9.40 -25.13
C MET A 379 -42.51 -8.40 -25.94
N THR A 380 -41.38 -7.92 -25.42
CA THR A 380 -40.52 -6.96 -26.14
C THR A 380 -39.89 -7.58 -27.38
N ARG A 381 -39.53 -8.87 -27.35
CA ARG A 381 -39.01 -9.57 -28.52
C ARG A 381 -40.09 -9.78 -29.59
N ALA A 382 -41.33 -10.03 -29.18
CA ALA A 382 -42.46 -10.20 -30.09
C ALA A 382 -42.76 -8.94 -30.93
N THR A 383 -42.37 -7.76 -30.47
CA THR A 383 -42.48 -6.50 -31.24
C THR A 383 -41.34 -6.31 -32.25
N GLY A 384 -40.31 -7.18 -32.25
CA GLY A 384 -39.10 -7.03 -33.05
C GLY A 384 -38.09 -6.02 -32.49
N ALA A 385 -38.30 -5.50 -31.27
CA ALA A 385 -37.39 -4.52 -30.66
C ALA A 385 -36.05 -5.16 -30.27
N ASN A 386 -34.96 -4.40 -30.49
CA ASN A 386 -33.62 -4.82 -30.11
C ASN A 386 -33.41 -4.69 -28.59
N LEU A 387 -33.04 -5.79 -27.93
CA LEU A 387 -32.71 -5.84 -26.49
C LEU A 387 -31.22 -5.66 -26.19
N SER A 388 -30.46 -5.09 -27.14
CA SER A 388 -29.08 -4.65 -26.96
C SER A 388 -28.96 -3.14 -27.09
N ALA A 389 -28.12 -2.52 -26.27
CA ALA A 389 -27.88 -1.08 -26.33
C ALA A 389 -26.44 -0.72 -26.00
N TYR A 390 -25.97 0.31 -26.71
CA TYR A 390 -24.70 0.97 -26.43
C TYR A 390 -24.93 2.19 -25.53
N GLY A 391 -24.29 2.18 -24.37
CA GLY A 391 -24.29 3.25 -23.39
C GLY A 391 -23.11 4.19 -23.64
N TRP A 392 -23.39 5.49 -23.60
CA TRP A 392 -22.38 6.53 -23.68
C TRP A 392 -22.73 7.60 -22.64
N HIS A 393 -21.74 8.02 -21.88
CA HIS A 393 -21.87 9.10 -20.90
C HIS A 393 -20.68 10.04 -21.02
N VAL A 394 -20.96 11.33 -21.08
CA VAL A 394 -19.98 12.42 -21.04
C VAL A 394 -20.18 13.15 -19.72
N ALA A 395 -19.09 13.46 -19.03
CA ALA A 395 -19.14 14.17 -17.77
C ALA A 395 -19.80 15.56 -17.96
N PRO A 396 -20.43 16.11 -16.89
CA PRO A 396 -20.96 17.46 -16.93
C PRO A 396 -19.89 18.51 -17.31
N ASN A 397 -20.34 19.61 -17.90
CA ASN A 397 -19.46 20.70 -18.32
C ASN A 397 -18.71 21.30 -17.12
N ILE A 398 -17.45 21.62 -17.36
CA ILE A 398 -16.52 22.27 -16.42
C ILE A 398 -15.85 23.45 -17.13
N HIS A 399 -15.20 24.33 -16.37
CA HIS A 399 -14.50 25.49 -16.91
C HIS A 399 -13.15 25.67 -16.24
N TRP A 400 -12.09 25.91 -17.02
CA TRP A 400 -10.75 26.15 -16.50
C TRP A 400 -10.01 27.13 -17.41
N ASP A 401 -9.40 28.15 -16.81
CA ASP A 401 -8.53 29.12 -17.47
C ASP A 401 -7.08 28.76 -17.13
N GLU A 402 -6.34 28.21 -18.09
CA GLU A 402 -4.95 27.75 -17.89
C GLU A 402 -3.97 28.90 -17.62
N GLU A 403 -4.24 30.10 -18.14
CA GLU A 403 -3.35 31.24 -17.91
C GLU A 403 -3.52 31.81 -16.51
N LYS A 404 -4.75 31.85 -16.00
CA LYS A 404 -5.05 32.34 -14.65
C LYS A 404 -4.94 31.26 -13.57
N GLY A 405 -5.01 29.99 -13.94
CA GLY A 405 -5.07 28.87 -13.00
C GLY A 405 -6.33 28.88 -12.13
N CYS A 406 -7.47 29.29 -12.69
CA CYS A 406 -8.75 29.37 -11.97
C CYS A 406 -9.94 28.93 -12.84
N GLY A 407 -11.05 28.56 -12.19
CA GLY A 407 -12.28 28.11 -12.80
C GLY A 407 -13.09 27.16 -11.91
N SER A 408 -13.93 26.35 -12.57
CA SER A 408 -14.66 25.22 -12.01
C SER A 408 -14.07 23.92 -12.54
N PRO A 409 -12.95 23.42 -11.96
CA PRO A 409 -12.20 22.30 -12.50
C PRO A 409 -12.90 20.94 -12.39
N TYR A 410 -13.88 20.78 -11.49
CA TYR A 410 -14.59 19.52 -11.29
C TYR A 410 -16.09 19.75 -11.13
N PHE A 411 -16.90 18.80 -11.60
CA PHE A 411 -18.36 18.88 -11.47
C PHE A 411 -18.88 18.43 -10.09
N THR A 412 -18.07 17.70 -9.31
CA THR A 412 -18.40 17.32 -7.92
C THR A 412 -17.14 16.99 -7.11
N TRP A 413 -17.28 17.00 -5.79
CA TRP A 413 -16.23 16.80 -4.81
C TRP A 413 -16.64 15.81 -3.72
N VAL A 414 -15.64 15.09 -3.21
CA VAL A 414 -15.75 14.24 -2.01
C VAL A 414 -14.94 14.83 -0.86
N TYR A 415 -15.35 14.51 0.36
CA TYR A 415 -14.71 14.97 1.58
C TYR A 415 -14.36 13.77 2.45
N GLY A 416 -13.24 13.86 3.15
CA GLY A 416 -12.79 12.80 4.04
C GLY A 416 -12.03 13.34 5.22
N CYS A 417 -12.14 12.63 6.34
CA CYS A 417 -11.35 12.85 7.54
C CYS A 417 -10.82 11.49 8.01
N GLN A 418 -9.51 11.42 8.27
CA GLN A 418 -8.89 10.26 8.91
C GLN A 418 -8.20 10.70 10.20
N LEU A 419 -8.25 9.85 11.21
CA LEU A 419 -7.62 10.06 12.51
C LEU A 419 -6.75 8.86 12.87
N ALA A 420 -5.58 9.13 13.42
CA ALA A 420 -4.65 8.14 13.95
C ALA A 420 -4.51 8.30 15.48
N ASP A 421 -4.62 7.18 16.20
CA ASP A 421 -4.29 7.01 17.61
C ASP A 421 -3.01 6.17 17.69
N VAL A 422 -1.96 6.73 18.30
CA VAL A 422 -0.61 6.16 18.28
C VAL A 422 0.05 6.12 19.66
N ALA A 423 0.95 5.16 19.82
CA ALA A 423 1.96 5.12 20.87
C ALA A 423 3.36 5.13 20.25
N VAL A 424 4.23 6.00 20.75
CA VAL A 424 5.61 6.19 20.26
C VAL A 424 6.59 5.79 21.35
N ASP A 425 7.46 4.83 21.06
CA ASP A 425 8.57 4.48 21.96
C ASP A 425 9.74 5.44 21.76
N MET A 426 9.92 6.38 22.71
CA MET A 426 10.95 7.42 22.64
C MET A 426 12.38 6.89 22.78
N ARG A 427 12.57 5.61 23.11
CA ARG A 427 13.90 4.98 23.11
C ARG A 427 14.33 4.62 21.70
N THR A 428 13.38 4.30 20.82
CA THR A 428 13.65 3.72 19.50
C THR A 428 13.10 4.55 18.34
N GLY A 429 12.10 5.40 18.57
CA GLY A 429 11.32 6.06 17.52
C GLY A 429 10.21 5.18 16.93
N LYS A 430 9.97 3.98 17.47
CA LYS A 430 8.96 3.06 16.95
C LYS A 430 7.56 3.61 17.20
N ILE A 431 6.76 3.68 16.15
CA ILE A 431 5.35 4.03 16.19
C ILE A 431 4.51 2.75 16.22
N THR A 432 3.54 2.70 17.11
CA THR A 432 2.47 1.71 17.14
C THR A 432 1.16 2.44 16.87
N VAL A 433 0.45 2.06 15.81
CA VAL A 433 -0.87 2.61 15.49
C VAL A 433 -1.92 1.74 16.19
N ASN A 434 -2.56 2.30 17.21
CA ASN A 434 -3.51 1.59 18.06
C ASN A 434 -4.89 1.50 17.39
N ASN A 435 -5.39 2.62 16.89
CA ASN A 435 -6.68 2.71 16.22
C ASN A 435 -6.64 3.75 15.09
N VAL A 436 -7.47 3.53 14.08
CA VAL A 436 -7.73 4.49 13.01
C VAL A 436 -9.23 4.68 12.86
N VAL A 437 -9.67 5.93 12.70
CA VAL A 437 -11.04 6.24 12.26
C VAL A 437 -10.95 6.82 10.85
N ALA A 438 -11.69 6.25 9.90
CA ALA A 438 -11.71 6.69 8.52
C ALA A 438 -13.15 7.01 8.09
N THR A 439 -13.45 8.30 7.97
CA THR A 439 -14.76 8.81 7.56
C THR A 439 -14.67 9.42 6.18
N HIS A 440 -15.51 8.97 5.25
CA HIS A 440 -15.52 9.45 3.87
C HIS A 440 -16.94 9.70 3.38
N ASP A 441 -17.16 10.85 2.76
CA ASP A 441 -18.35 11.12 1.94
C ASP A 441 -18.20 10.46 0.58
N VAL A 442 -19.04 9.47 0.33
CA VAL A 442 -19.03 8.66 -0.88
C VAL A 442 -20.32 8.76 -1.66
N GLY A 443 -21.20 9.70 -1.30
CA GLY A 443 -22.59 9.64 -1.72
C GLY A 443 -23.18 8.27 -1.42
N LYS A 444 -23.78 7.59 -2.40
CA LYS A 444 -24.29 6.24 -2.17
C LYS A 444 -23.21 5.15 -2.20
N VAL A 445 -23.16 4.32 -1.16
CA VAL A 445 -22.37 3.08 -1.15
C VAL A 445 -23.08 2.02 -2.00
N ILE A 446 -22.53 1.75 -3.19
CA ILE A 446 -23.06 0.72 -4.10
C ILE A 446 -22.68 -0.69 -3.66
N ASN A 447 -21.45 -0.89 -3.20
CA ASN A 447 -20.93 -2.18 -2.77
C ASN A 447 -20.26 -2.03 -1.39
N PRO A 448 -20.95 -2.38 -0.28
CA PRO A 448 -20.41 -2.23 1.07
C PRO A 448 -19.08 -2.96 1.30
N VAL A 449 -18.96 -4.20 0.81
CA VAL A 449 -17.72 -5.00 0.96
C VAL A 449 -16.58 -4.37 0.16
N GLY A 450 -16.85 -3.94 -1.08
CA GLY A 450 -15.88 -3.24 -1.91
C GLY A 450 -15.44 -1.90 -1.31
N PHE A 451 -16.38 -1.14 -0.75
CA PHE A 451 -16.10 0.11 -0.04
C PHE A 451 -15.18 -0.12 1.16
N SER A 452 -15.51 -1.05 2.05
CA SER A 452 -14.65 -1.39 3.20
C SER A 452 -13.26 -1.84 2.74
N GLY A 453 -13.17 -2.69 1.71
CA GLY A 453 -11.90 -3.13 1.14
C GLY A 453 -11.05 -1.99 0.60
N GLN A 454 -11.66 -0.99 -0.06
CA GLN A 454 -10.96 0.22 -0.49
C GLN A 454 -10.42 1.02 0.70
N VAL A 455 -11.20 1.18 1.77
CA VAL A 455 -10.77 1.89 2.98
C VAL A 455 -9.61 1.18 3.66
N TYR A 456 -9.70 -0.14 3.89
CA TYR A 456 -8.60 -0.93 4.48
C TYR A 456 -7.31 -0.79 3.66
N GLY A 457 -7.39 -0.99 2.34
CA GLY A 457 -6.22 -0.88 1.46
C GLY A 457 -5.68 0.54 1.37
N GLY A 458 -6.55 1.55 1.39
CA GLY A 458 -6.19 2.97 1.36
C GLY A 458 -5.45 3.42 2.61
N VAL A 459 -6.00 3.14 3.79
CA VAL A 459 -5.37 3.45 5.08
C VAL A 459 -4.03 2.73 5.20
N LEU A 460 -3.96 1.44 4.86
CA LEU A 460 -2.70 0.69 4.94
C LEU A 460 -1.64 1.29 4.00
N GLN A 461 -2.01 1.60 2.75
CA GLN A 461 -1.08 2.16 1.76
C GLN A 461 -0.66 3.61 2.09
N GLY A 462 -1.58 4.43 2.61
CA GLY A 462 -1.35 5.85 2.91
C GLY A 462 -0.72 6.09 4.27
N MET A 463 -1.34 5.58 5.33
CA MET A 463 -0.92 5.80 6.71
C MET A 463 0.34 5.00 7.06
N ILE A 464 0.30 3.70 6.81
CA ILE A 464 1.40 2.80 7.22
C ILE A 464 2.49 2.77 6.14
N GLY A 465 2.12 2.53 4.88
CA GLY A 465 3.03 2.50 3.74
C GLY A 465 3.73 3.83 3.54
N TYR A 466 3.04 4.79 2.94
CA TYR A 466 3.60 6.10 2.59
C TYR A 466 4.01 6.93 3.83
N GLY A 467 3.22 6.89 4.91
CA GLY A 467 3.50 7.66 6.12
C GLY A 467 4.67 7.14 6.95
N MET A 468 4.87 5.82 7.05
CA MET A 468 5.79 5.23 8.05
C MET A 468 6.83 4.26 7.51
N LEU A 469 6.58 3.51 6.43
CA LEU A 469 7.42 2.36 6.03
C LEU A 469 8.14 2.52 4.68
N GLU A 470 7.42 2.93 3.64
CA GLU A 470 7.87 2.87 2.26
C GLU A 470 8.87 3.99 1.97
N ASP A 471 10.11 3.59 1.64
CA ASP A 471 11.22 4.50 1.34
C ASP A 471 11.98 4.04 0.09
N PHE A 472 11.72 4.72 -1.02
CA PHE A 472 12.33 4.44 -2.31
C PHE A 472 13.64 5.22 -2.46
N ASN A 473 14.76 4.58 -2.07
CA ASN A 473 16.05 5.24 -2.08
C ASN A 473 16.69 5.22 -3.48
N THR A 474 17.16 6.40 -3.91
CA THR A 474 17.95 6.61 -5.12
C THR A 474 19.18 7.43 -4.74
N GLU A 475 20.36 6.93 -5.09
CA GLU A 475 21.64 7.57 -4.80
C GLU A 475 22.38 7.84 -6.11
N HIS A 476 22.69 9.11 -6.38
CA HIS A 476 23.36 9.53 -7.63
C HIS A 476 22.68 8.97 -8.90
N GLY A 477 21.34 8.96 -8.93
CA GLY A 477 20.54 8.42 -10.04
C GLY A 477 20.40 6.88 -10.05
N VAL A 478 21.03 6.16 -9.13
CA VAL A 478 20.96 4.69 -9.05
C VAL A 478 19.92 4.26 -8.02
N VAL A 479 18.95 3.47 -8.46
CA VAL A 479 17.93 2.88 -7.58
C VAL A 479 18.59 1.88 -6.63
N LYS A 480 18.52 2.16 -5.32
CA LYS A 480 19.00 1.26 -4.28
C LYS A 480 17.90 0.31 -3.84
N SER A 481 16.66 0.76 -3.69
CA SER A 481 15.52 -0.08 -3.25
C SER A 481 14.99 -0.99 -4.38
N GLU A 482 15.71 -2.06 -4.69
CA GLU A 482 15.40 -2.96 -5.84
C GLU A 482 14.40 -4.09 -5.53
N ASN A 483 14.14 -4.41 -4.26
CA ASN A 483 13.27 -5.53 -3.87
C ASN A 483 12.59 -5.26 -2.50
N PHE A 484 11.67 -6.12 -2.06
CA PHE A 484 10.84 -5.91 -0.85
C PHE A 484 11.55 -6.20 0.47
N ASP A 485 12.78 -6.70 0.41
CA ASP A 485 13.71 -6.73 1.53
C ASP A 485 14.17 -5.32 1.92
N THR A 486 14.18 -4.39 0.96
CA THR A 486 14.75 -3.04 1.10
C THR A 486 13.74 -1.93 0.86
N TYR A 487 12.67 -2.22 0.11
CA TYR A 487 11.45 -1.42 0.07
C TYR A 487 10.40 -2.06 0.98
N LEU A 488 10.24 -1.52 2.19
CA LEU A 488 9.39 -2.12 3.22
C LEU A 488 7.91 -1.86 2.93
N LEU A 489 7.25 -2.84 2.33
CA LEU A 489 5.79 -2.86 2.24
C LEU A 489 5.16 -3.23 3.59
N PRO A 490 4.00 -2.65 3.93
CA PRO A 490 3.21 -3.09 5.09
C PRO A 490 2.89 -4.58 5.04
N THR A 491 2.96 -5.24 6.19
CA THR A 491 2.62 -6.65 6.39
C THR A 491 1.30 -6.79 7.13
N ILE A 492 0.77 -8.03 7.24
CA ILE A 492 -0.45 -8.29 8.01
C ILE A 492 -0.35 -7.87 9.49
N LYS A 493 0.85 -7.85 10.07
CA LYS A 493 1.08 -7.41 11.45
C LYS A 493 1.09 -5.89 11.63
N ASP A 494 1.09 -5.16 10.54
CA ASP A 494 1.08 -3.69 10.55
C ASP A 494 -0.33 -3.12 10.33
N MET A 495 -1.35 -3.98 10.16
CA MET A 495 -2.75 -3.57 10.05
C MET A 495 -3.29 -3.13 11.42
N PRO A 496 -3.65 -1.85 11.60
CA PRO A 496 -4.33 -1.41 12.82
C PRO A 496 -5.82 -1.80 12.79
N HIS A 497 -6.50 -1.66 13.92
CA HIS A 497 -7.96 -1.60 13.91
C HIS A 497 -8.42 -0.34 13.17
N ILE A 498 -9.44 -0.47 12.30
CA ILE A 498 -9.97 0.64 11.50
C ILE A 498 -11.48 0.70 11.68
N ASP A 499 -11.96 1.77 12.29
CA ASP A 499 -13.37 2.16 12.30
C ASP A 499 -13.70 2.86 10.97
N ILE A 500 -14.55 2.25 10.15
CA ILE A 500 -14.94 2.77 8.84
C ILE A 500 -16.31 3.44 8.95
N ILE A 501 -16.41 4.71 8.52
CA ILE A 501 -17.66 5.46 8.47
C ILE A 501 -17.90 5.94 7.04
N ALA A 502 -19.02 5.53 6.47
CA ALA A 502 -19.54 6.10 5.22
C ALA A 502 -20.49 7.25 5.55
N VAL A 503 -20.26 8.40 4.93
CA VAL A 503 -21.23 9.50 4.88
C VAL A 503 -21.93 9.43 3.52
N GLU A 504 -23.25 9.27 3.53
CA GLU A 504 -24.03 9.10 2.30
C GLU A 504 -24.82 10.36 1.92
N ASN A 505 -24.14 11.30 1.26
CA ASN A 505 -24.77 12.49 0.68
C ASN A 505 -25.06 12.31 -0.81
N TYR A 506 -26.31 12.06 -1.17
CA TYR A 506 -26.73 11.77 -2.56
C TYR A 506 -26.20 12.81 -3.56
N ASP A 507 -25.53 12.34 -4.61
CA ASP A 507 -24.98 13.19 -5.67
C ASP A 507 -25.69 12.98 -7.01
N LYS A 508 -26.30 14.04 -7.55
CA LYS A 508 -27.01 14.00 -8.84
C LYS A 508 -26.11 13.65 -10.04
N ALA A 509 -24.81 13.93 -9.98
CA ALA A 509 -23.88 13.59 -11.05
C ALA A 509 -23.46 12.10 -11.02
N GLY A 510 -23.64 11.45 -9.87
CA GLY A 510 -23.28 10.06 -9.64
C GLY A 510 -24.34 9.04 -10.09
N PRO A 511 -23.94 7.83 -10.50
CA PRO A 511 -24.88 6.75 -10.75
C PRO A 511 -25.55 6.37 -9.42
N MET A 512 -26.87 6.49 -9.36
CA MET A 512 -27.66 6.24 -8.14
C MET A 512 -27.20 7.05 -6.92
N GLY A 513 -26.62 8.24 -7.12
CA GLY A 513 -26.15 9.08 -6.02
C GLY A 513 -24.72 8.82 -5.55
N ALA A 514 -24.00 7.87 -6.15
CA ALA A 514 -22.66 7.46 -5.72
C ALA A 514 -21.55 8.44 -6.15
N LYS A 515 -20.57 8.66 -5.28
CA LYS A 515 -19.33 9.40 -5.58
C LYS A 515 -18.11 8.45 -5.60
N VAL A 516 -16.91 9.01 -5.65
CA VAL A 516 -15.66 8.27 -5.76
C VAL A 516 -15.05 7.94 -4.39
N ILE A 517 -14.35 6.81 -4.29
CA ILE A 517 -13.62 6.44 -3.06
C ILE A 517 -12.24 5.82 -3.29
N GLY A 518 -11.89 5.53 -4.55
CA GLY A 518 -10.66 4.81 -4.89
C GLY A 518 -9.39 5.46 -4.33
N GLU A 519 -9.22 6.76 -4.51
CA GLU A 519 -8.03 7.50 -4.07
C GLU A 519 -8.15 8.23 -2.72
N PRO A 520 -9.30 8.86 -2.37
CA PRO A 520 -9.45 9.62 -1.12
C PRO A 520 -9.00 8.87 0.14
N VAL A 521 -9.23 7.55 0.18
CA VAL A 521 -8.87 6.68 1.31
C VAL A 521 -7.36 6.58 1.59
N LEU A 522 -6.51 6.91 0.62
CA LEU A 522 -5.05 6.92 0.79
C LEU A 522 -4.53 8.29 1.24
N GLU A 523 -5.17 9.36 0.79
CA GLU A 523 -4.62 10.72 0.78
C GLU A 523 -4.36 11.30 2.17
N LEU A 524 -5.20 10.94 3.13
CA LEU A 524 -5.22 11.52 4.47
C LEU A 524 -4.28 10.83 5.47
N GLY A 525 -3.98 9.54 5.23
CA GLY A 525 -3.41 8.67 6.25
C GLY A 525 -2.06 9.16 6.78
N ALA A 526 -1.15 9.57 5.89
CA ALA A 526 0.17 10.04 6.27
C ALA A 526 0.13 11.35 7.07
N ALA A 527 -0.80 12.26 6.72
CA ALA A 527 -0.98 13.53 7.41
C ALA A 527 -1.56 13.32 8.83
N ALA A 528 -2.60 12.49 8.95
CA ALA A 528 -3.19 12.15 10.25
C ALA A 528 -2.17 11.49 11.19
N LEU A 529 -1.37 10.55 10.65
CA LEU A 529 -0.27 9.94 11.38
C LEU A 529 0.76 10.96 11.84
N ASN A 530 1.18 11.87 10.95
CA ASN A 530 2.15 12.90 11.27
C ASN A 530 1.69 13.82 12.39
N ASN A 531 0.43 14.26 12.36
CA ASN A 531 -0.15 15.10 13.39
C ASN A 531 -0.22 14.37 14.74
N ALA A 532 -0.62 13.09 14.74
CA ALA A 532 -0.65 12.26 15.95
C ALA A 532 0.75 12.06 16.56
N VAL A 533 1.75 11.76 15.72
CA VAL A 533 3.14 11.58 16.15
C VAL A 533 3.75 12.90 16.63
N SER A 534 3.50 14.01 15.94
CA SER A 534 4.03 15.32 16.32
C SER A 534 3.48 15.78 17.68
N PHE A 535 2.21 15.51 17.95
CA PHE A 535 1.62 15.71 19.28
C PHE A 535 2.25 14.78 20.33
N ALA A 536 2.48 13.50 20.01
CA ALA A 536 3.07 12.55 20.97
C ALA A 536 4.48 12.96 21.41
N ILE A 537 5.31 13.42 20.46
CA ILE A 537 6.72 13.74 20.72
C ILE A 537 6.95 15.22 21.06
N ASP A 538 5.89 16.04 21.06
CA ASP A 538 5.93 17.49 21.24
C ASP A 538 6.94 18.18 20.31
N ARG A 539 6.95 17.75 19.04
CA ARG A 539 7.86 18.29 18.02
C ARG A 539 7.23 18.20 16.63
N PRO A 540 7.27 19.28 15.85
CA PRO A 540 6.80 19.22 14.48
C PRO A 540 7.67 18.31 13.60
N ASN A 541 7.03 17.57 12.69
CA ASN A 541 7.69 16.73 11.70
C ASN A 541 7.36 17.22 10.28
N ARG A 542 8.39 17.29 9.42
CA ARG A 542 8.32 17.89 8.07
C ARG A 542 8.77 16.96 6.94
N THR A 543 9.11 15.72 7.28
CA THR A 543 9.69 14.76 6.34
C THR A 543 8.98 13.43 6.47
N LEU A 544 8.55 12.88 5.33
CA LEU A 544 8.09 11.50 5.21
C LEU A 544 9.14 10.65 4.50
N PRO A 545 9.19 9.34 4.78
CA PRO A 545 8.39 8.64 5.78
C PRO A 545 8.90 8.89 7.22
N LEU A 546 8.04 8.67 8.21
CA LEU A 546 8.35 8.73 9.64
C LEU A 546 9.15 7.49 10.07
N THR A 547 10.42 7.45 9.68
CA THR A 547 11.37 6.42 10.10
C THR A 547 11.65 6.51 11.61
N LEU A 548 12.28 5.48 12.17
CA LEU A 548 12.71 5.47 13.57
C LEU A 548 13.60 6.69 13.89
N GLU A 549 14.54 6.96 12.99
CA GLU A 549 15.49 8.06 13.06
C GLU A 549 14.79 9.40 12.90
N GLN A 550 13.86 9.51 11.96
CA GLN A 550 13.08 10.74 11.75
C GLN A 550 12.29 11.08 13.02
N VAL A 551 11.59 10.10 13.60
CA VAL A 551 10.82 10.28 14.85
C VAL A 551 11.76 10.62 16.01
N ARG A 552 12.85 9.88 16.18
CA ARG A 552 13.73 10.02 17.36
C ARG A 552 14.70 11.20 17.30
N LEU A 553 15.28 11.47 16.14
CA LEU A 553 16.38 12.41 15.92
C LEU A 553 15.95 13.64 15.11
N GLY A 554 14.88 13.53 14.31
CA GLY A 554 14.40 14.61 13.44
C GLY A 554 15.03 14.59 12.05
N TYR A 555 15.91 13.64 11.77
CA TYR A 555 16.54 13.42 10.46
C TYR A 555 16.81 11.92 10.25
N ASN A 556 16.90 11.51 8.99
CA ASN A 556 17.26 10.14 8.62
C ASN A 556 18.77 9.91 8.71
N LEU A 557 19.19 8.77 9.28
CA LEU A 557 20.57 8.32 9.20
C LEU A 557 20.88 7.79 7.79
N LYS A 558 22.13 7.90 7.35
CA LYS A 558 22.57 7.31 6.08
C LYS A 558 22.43 5.79 6.16
N LYS A 559 21.81 5.18 5.16
CA LYS A 559 21.69 3.72 5.10
C LYS A 559 23.10 3.11 4.94
N PRO A 560 23.45 2.05 5.69
CA PRO A 560 24.70 1.34 5.48
C PRO A 560 24.72 0.67 4.11
N GLU A 561 25.92 0.57 3.51
CA GLU A 561 26.13 -0.13 2.23
C GLU A 561 25.74 -1.60 2.35
N ARG A 562 25.22 -2.18 1.26
CA ARG A 562 24.76 -3.58 1.25
C ARG A 562 25.94 -4.55 1.33
N GLN A 563 25.71 -5.73 1.87
CA GLN A 563 26.66 -6.85 1.80
C GLN A 563 27.09 -7.15 0.35
N SER A 564 26.16 -7.14 -0.60
CA SER A 564 26.49 -7.33 -2.02
C SER A 564 27.29 -6.17 -2.61
N GLU A 565 27.25 -4.98 -2.02
CA GLU A 565 28.08 -3.83 -2.43
C GLU A 565 29.46 -3.90 -1.77
N GLN A 566 29.56 -4.39 -0.53
CA GLN A 566 30.82 -4.57 0.20
C GLN A 566 31.61 -5.82 -0.22
N MET A 567 30.92 -6.88 -0.66
CA MET A 567 31.53 -8.10 -1.18
C MET A 567 31.94 -8.00 -2.66
N LEU A 568 31.56 -6.91 -3.34
CA LEU A 568 32.08 -6.61 -4.68
C LEU A 568 33.48 -6.01 -4.51
N GLU A 569 34.51 -6.83 -4.61
CA GLU A 569 35.82 -6.31 -4.99
C GLU A 569 35.68 -5.59 -6.34
N SER A 570 36.41 -4.49 -6.50
CA SER A 570 36.41 -3.64 -7.68
C SER A 570 36.83 -4.43 -8.93
N GLY A 571 35.88 -5.00 -9.66
CA GLY A 571 36.16 -5.67 -10.93
C GLY A 571 35.06 -6.56 -11.49
N ASP A 572 34.28 -7.26 -10.66
CA ASP A 572 33.36 -8.28 -11.17
C ASP A 572 31.93 -7.75 -11.38
N LYS A 573 31.51 -7.75 -12.65
CA LYS A 573 30.14 -7.44 -13.05
C LYS A 573 29.17 -8.44 -12.42
N LYS A 574 27.98 -7.98 -12.00
CA LYS A 574 26.81 -8.81 -11.59
C LYS A 574 26.69 -10.04 -12.50
N GLN A 575 27.25 -11.18 -12.08
CA GLN A 575 27.13 -12.42 -12.84
C GLN A 575 25.71 -12.94 -12.70
N VAL A 576 25.14 -13.36 -13.83
CA VAL A 576 23.83 -14.03 -13.87
C VAL A 576 23.93 -15.31 -13.05
N HIS A 577 23.16 -15.38 -11.97
CA HIS A 577 23.09 -16.54 -11.08
C HIS A 577 22.92 -17.84 -11.87
N ARG A 578 23.91 -18.73 -11.82
CA ARG A 578 23.84 -20.07 -12.40
C ARG A 578 23.34 -21.06 -11.35
N LEU A 579 22.65 -22.10 -11.82
CA LEU A 579 22.33 -23.28 -11.02
C LEU A 579 23.64 -23.99 -10.67
N ASN A 580 24.02 -23.98 -9.39
CA ASN A 580 25.14 -24.77 -8.90
C ASN A 580 24.68 -26.19 -8.54
N THR A 581 25.53 -27.17 -8.81
CA THR A 581 25.34 -28.56 -8.38
C THR A 581 25.62 -28.64 -6.87
N LEU A 582 24.66 -29.12 -6.09
CA LEU A 582 24.83 -29.38 -4.66
C LEU A 582 25.00 -30.88 -4.44
N SER A 583 26.06 -31.30 -3.74
CA SER A 583 26.18 -32.67 -3.23
C SER A 583 25.95 -32.69 -1.73
N LEU A 584 25.26 -33.72 -1.23
CA LEU A 584 24.85 -33.81 0.17
C LEU A 584 25.27 -35.15 0.76
N SER A 585 26.05 -35.11 1.84
CA SER A 585 26.40 -36.27 2.66
C SER A 585 25.61 -36.24 3.98
N VAL A 586 25.18 -37.41 4.47
CA VAL A 586 24.34 -37.53 5.69
C VAL A 586 25.04 -38.43 6.71
N PRO A 587 25.95 -37.88 7.54
CA PRO A 587 26.68 -38.65 8.54
C PRO A 587 25.75 -39.14 9.65
N GLN A 588 26.08 -40.29 10.25
CA GLN A 588 25.36 -40.85 11.39
C GLN A 588 25.96 -40.42 12.74
N THR A 589 27.21 -39.95 12.74
CA THR A 589 27.92 -39.53 13.96
C THR A 589 28.64 -38.20 13.77
N LEU A 590 28.88 -37.49 14.87
CA LEU A 590 29.67 -36.25 14.83
C LEU A 590 31.09 -36.48 14.27
N LYS A 591 31.71 -37.61 14.59
CA LYS A 591 33.07 -37.95 14.10
C LYS A 591 33.11 -38.09 12.58
N GLU A 592 32.10 -38.75 12.00
CA GLU A 592 31.96 -38.88 10.56
C GLU A 592 31.73 -37.52 9.89
N ALA A 593 30.90 -36.67 10.48
CA ALA A 593 30.68 -35.31 9.99
C ALA A 593 31.98 -34.49 9.92
N LEU A 594 32.78 -34.50 10.99
CA LEU A 594 34.06 -33.79 11.06
C LEU A 594 35.08 -34.34 10.05
N THR A 595 35.08 -35.65 9.82
CA THR A 595 35.96 -36.29 8.83
C THR A 595 35.59 -35.85 7.41
N LEU A 596 34.30 -35.86 7.07
CA LEU A 596 33.81 -35.40 5.77
C LEU A 596 34.09 -33.91 5.53
N MET A 597 33.97 -33.08 6.58
CA MET A 597 34.32 -31.66 6.50
C MET A 597 35.81 -31.46 6.22
N ALA A 598 36.69 -32.20 6.91
CA ALA A 598 38.14 -32.09 6.75
C ALA A 598 38.64 -32.62 5.38
N GLU A 599 38.11 -33.74 4.89
CA GLU A 599 38.58 -34.38 3.65
C GLU A 599 38.01 -33.76 2.38
N LYS A 600 36.77 -33.27 2.43
CA LYS A 600 36.06 -32.75 1.25
C LYS A 600 35.83 -31.24 1.26
N GLY A 601 36.28 -30.54 2.32
CA GLY A 601 36.01 -29.10 2.49
C GLY A 601 34.51 -28.79 2.52
N ALA A 602 33.70 -29.74 2.98
CA ALA A 602 32.25 -29.68 2.86
C ALA A 602 31.63 -28.77 3.92
N MET A 603 30.60 -28.01 3.54
CA MET A 603 29.94 -27.07 4.44
C MET A 603 28.84 -27.77 5.26
N PRO A 604 28.82 -27.61 6.60
CA PRO A 604 27.76 -28.18 7.42
C PRO A 604 26.42 -27.49 7.17
N ILE A 605 25.32 -28.26 7.16
CA ILE A 605 23.96 -27.74 7.01
C ILE A 605 23.02 -28.28 8.09
N ALA A 606 22.38 -27.34 8.80
CA ALA A 606 21.20 -27.55 9.62
C ALA A 606 20.16 -26.47 9.28
N GLY A 607 18.97 -26.87 8.79
CA GLY A 607 17.96 -25.95 8.28
C GLY A 607 18.19 -25.58 6.81
N GLY A 608 19.18 -24.72 6.52
CA GLY A 608 19.64 -24.43 5.14
C GLY A 608 19.27 -23.08 4.53
N THR A 609 18.79 -22.11 5.31
CA THR A 609 18.26 -20.83 4.78
C THR A 609 19.30 -20.00 4.02
N ASP A 610 20.54 -19.92 4.52
CA ASP A 610 21.61 -19.11 3.92
C ASP A 610 22.43 -19.88 2.87
N VAL A 611 22.33 -21.21 2.86
CA VAL A 611 23.14 -22.09 2.00
C VAL A 611 22.90 -21.79 0.52
N LEU A 612 21.66 -21.55 0.10
CA LEU A 612 21.35 -21.21 -1.29
C LEU A 612 21.84 -19.81 -1.69
N VAL A 613 21.90 -18.88 -0.75
CA VAL A 613 22.41 -17.51 -1.00
C VAL A 613 23.92 -17.56 -1.18
N GLN A 614 24.61 -18.25 -0.28
CA GLN A 614 26.06 -18.44 -0.33
C GLN A 614 26.47 -19.27 -1.56
N ALA A 615 25.75 -20.36 -1.86
CA ALA A 615 26.02 -21.19 -3.02
C ALA A 615 25.94 -20.38 -4.33
N ARG A 616 25.02 -19.41 -4.46
CA ARG A 616 24.91 -18.55 -5.66
C ARG A 616 26.12 -17.65 -5.92
N MET A 617 27.01 -17.48 -4.94
CA MET A 617 28.23 -16.68 -5.06
C MET A 617 29.45 -17.50 -5.48
N LEU A 618 29.34 -18.83 -5.51
CA LEU A 618 30.43 -19.74 -5.83
C LEU A 618 30.34 -20.22 -7.28
N SER A 619 31.49 -20.59 -7.85
CA SER A 619 31.59 -21.21 -9.17
C SER A 619 31.95 -22.68 -8.99
N GLY A 620 30.98 -23.61 -9.07
CA GLY A 620 31.26 -25.05 -8.99
C GLY A 620 30.30 -25.86 -8.12
N GLU A 621 30.68 -27.11 -7.86
CA GLU A 621 29.95 -27.99 -6.95
C GLU A 621 30.13 -27.51 -5.50
N VAL A 622 29.03 -27.49 -4.73
CA VAL A 622 29.05 -27.13 -3.31
C VAL A 622 28.77 -28.39 -2.49
N PRO A 623 29.81 -29.02 -1.89
CA PRO A 623 29.63 -30.18 -1.04
C PRO A 623 29.06 -29.78 0.33
N LEU A 624 27.98 -30.44 0.74
CA LEU A 624 27.24 -30.19 1.98
C LEU A 624 27.25 -31.43 2.89
N VAL A 625 27.33 -31.20 4.20
CA VAL A 625 27.22 -32.26 5.24
C VAL A 625 26.00 -31.97 6.10
N ASN A 626 24.97 -32.82 6.02
CA ASN A 626 23.74 -32.66 6.78
C ASN A 626 23.92 -33.10 8.24
N ILE A 627 24.16 -32.14 9.12
CA ILE A 627 24.33 -32.36 10.56
C ILE A 627 23.00 -32.32 11.33
N ALA A 628 21.87 -32.04 10.65
CA ALA A 628 20.57 -31.90 11.31
C ALA A 628 20.05 -33.20 11.94
N GLY A 629 20.63 -34.36 11.60
CA GLY A 629 20.28 -35.67 12.17
C GLY A 629 21.03 -36.04 13.45
N LEU A 630 22.14 -35.37 13.76
CA LEU A 630 23.04 -35.76 14.83
C LEU A 630 22.42 -35.46 16.20
N ALA A 631 22.25 -36.50 17.03
CA ALA A 631 21.66 -36.38 18.36
C ALA A 631 22.58 -35.58 19.30
N GLU A 632 23.90 -35.74 19.17
CA GLU A 632 24.89 -35.09 20.03
C GLU A 632 24.87 -33.56 19.93
N LEU A 633 24.30 -33.01 18.85
CA LEU A 633 24.16 -31.56 18.65
C LEU A 633 22.83 -31.01 19.18
N LYS A 634 21.89 -31.85 19.63
CA LYS A 634 20.52 -31.45 19.99
C LYS A 634 20.22 -31.51 21.49
N GLU A 635 21.20 -31.84 22.31
CA GLU A 635 21.01 -31.98 23.74
C GLU A 635 21.14 -30.64 24.48
N ILE A 636 20.36 -30.51 25.56
CA ILE A 636 20.50 -29.45 26.55
C ILE A 636 20.67 -30.16 27.90
N PHE A 637 21.74 -29.87 28.63
CA PHE A 637 22.01 -30.49 29.94
C PHE A 637 22.81 -29.57 30.85
N ASP A 638 22.65 -29.76 32.16
CA ASP A 638 23.42 -29.04 33.18
C ASP A 638 24.90 -29.41 33.12
N VAL A 639 25.76 -28.42 33.29
CA VAL A 639 27.21 -28.60 33.47
C VAL A 639 27.65 -27.92 34.76
N GLU A 640 28.84 -28.27 35.24
CA GLU A 640 29.40 -27.59 36.42
C GLU A 640 29.48 -26.09 36.16
N GLY A 641 28.78 -25.30 36.99
CA GLY A 641 28.75 -23.85 36.87
C GLY A 641 27.87 -23.28 35.76
N GLY A 642 26.95 -24.03 35.13
CA GLY A 642 26.11 -23.50 34.06
C GLY A 642 25.20 -24.49 33.34
N ILE A 643 24.87 -24.19 32.09
CA ILE A 643 24.13 -25.09 31.18
C ILE A 643 24.83 -25.21 29.83
N SER A 644 24.81 -26.41 29.24
CA SER A 644 25.28 -26.65 27.89
C SER A 644 24.11 -26.79 26.92
N ILE A 645 24.21 -26.10 25.79
CA ILE A 645 23.21 -26.07 24.73
C ILE A 645 23.87 -26.54 23.43
N GLY A 646 23.44 -27.67 22.88
CA GLY A 646 23.92 -28.15 21.60
C GLY A 646 23.63 -27.19 20.44
N SER A 647 24.54 -27.10 19.47
CA SER A 647 24.44 -26.16 18.34
C SER A 647 23.29 -26.49 17.36
N GLY A 648 22.85 -27.75 17.36
CA GLY A 648 21.73 -28.27 16.58
C GLY A 648 20.37 -28.10 17.25
N VAL A 649 20.31 -27.56 18.48
CA VAL A 649 19.05 -27.27 19.18
C VAL A 649 18.27 -26.19 18.42
N CYS A 650 17.01 -26.47 18.12
CA CYS A 650 16.10 -25.53 17.46
C CYS A 650 15.57 -24.47 18.43
N PHE A 651 15.25 -23.28 17.92
CA PHE A 651 14.70 -22.19 18.75
C PHE A 651 13.40 -22.56 19.48
N THR A 652 12.57 -23.41 18.89
CA THR A 652 11.34 -23.90 19.56
C THR A 652 11.66 -24.72 20.82
N ASP A 653 12.72 -25.53 20.78
CA ASP A 653 13.11 -26.38 21.90
C ASP A 653 13.74 -25.54 23.01
N LEU A 654 14.59 -24.56 22.64
CA LEU A 654 15.11 -23.56 23.58
C LEU A 654 14.01 -22.80 24.32
N VAL A 655 13.01 -22.33 23.60
CA VAL A 655 11.89 -21.57 24.18
C VAL A 655 11.06 -22.42 25.13
N LYS A 656 10.99 -23.74 24.92
CA LYS A 656 10.20 -24.67 25.76
C LYS A 656 11.00 -25.26 26.92
N HIS A 657 12.33 -25.21 26.89
CA HIS A 657 13.15 -25.90 27.87
C HIS A 657 13.02 -25.26 29.28
N PRO A 658 12.57 -26.01 30.31
CA PRO A 658 12.27 -25.44 31.63
C PRO A 658 13.45 -24.71 32.28
N LEU A 659 14.65 -25.30 32.22
CA LEU A 659 15.85 -24.67 32.80
C LEU A 659 16.24 -23.39 32.07
N ILE A 660 16.00 -23.29 30.76
CA ILE A 660 16.32 -22.08 29.98
C ILE A 660 15.30 -20.97 30.30
N GLN A 661 14.01 -21.31 30.41
CA GLN A 661 12.97 -20.38 30.85
C GLN A 661 13.25 -19.78 32.23
N GLN A 662 13.70 -20.63 33.16
CA GLN A 662 13.97 -20.22 34.53
C GLN A 662 15.27 -19.41 34.66
N ARG A 663 16.36 -19.89 34.05
CA ARG A 663 17.72 -19.34 34.28
C ARG A 663 18.14 -18.29 33.26
N TYR A 664 17.63 -18.33 32.03
CA TYR A 664 18.06 -17.47 30.92
C TYR A 664 16.89 -16.83 30.16
N PRO A 665 16.02 -16.06 30.83
CA PRO A 665 14.79 -15.50 30.24
C PRO A 665 15.05 -14.53 29.08
N LEU A 666 16.21 -13.86 29.02
CA LEU A 666 16.56 -12.99 27.90
C LEU A 666 16.75 -13.79 26.60
N LEU A 667 17.43 -14.94 26.70
CA LEU A 667 17.61 -15.85 25.57
C LEU A 667 16.26 -16.38 25.07
N VAL A 668 15.34 -16.76 25.97
CA VAL A 668 13.99 -17.18 25.58
C VAL A 668 13.24 -16.07 24.85
N THR A 669 13.33 -14.85 25.36
CA THR A 669 12.68 -13.68 24.75
C THR A 669 13.21 -13.45 23.33
N ALA A 670 14.53 -13.49 23.14
CA ALA A 670 15.17 -13.42 21.84
C ALA A 670 14.77 -14.55 20.90
N CYS A 671 14.75 -15.79 21.38
CA CYS A 671 14.39 -16.93 20.55
C CYS A 671 12.93 -16.84 20.06
N LYS A 672 12.02 -16.21 20.82
CA LYS A 672 10.62 -16.00 20.41
C LYS A 672 10.45 -15.00 19.26
N THR A 673 11.44 -14.15 18.98
CA THR A 673 11.37 -13.17 17.90
C THR A 673 11.89 -13.68 16.58
N VAL A 674 12.73 -14.73 16.61
CA VAL A 674 13.28 -15.35 15.41
C VAL A 674 12.14 -15.92 14.57
N GLY A 675 11.92 -15.34 13.38
CA GLY A 675 11.02 -15.87 12.36
C GLY A 675 9.60 -16.24 12.81
N SER A 676 8.94 -17.08 12.01
CA SER A 676 7.69 -17.74 12.39
C SER A 676 7.98 -19.00 13.22
N LEU A 677 6.94 -19.59 13.82
CA LEU A 677 7.08 -20.88 14.51
C LEU A 677 7.67 -21.97 13.60
N GLN A 678 7.29 -21.99 12.32
CA GLN A 678 7.82 -22.93 11.33
C GLN A 678 9.32 -22.73 11.11
N LEU A 679 9.79 -21.48 11.04
CA LEU A 679 11.22 -21.18 10.96
C LEU A 679 11.94 -21.61 12.25
N ARG A 680 11.37 -21.34 13.43
CA ARG A 680 11.97 -21.75 14.72
C ARG A 680 12.06 -23.25 14.93
N ASN A 681 11.18 -24.02 14.31
CA ASN A 681 11.23 -25.48 14.34
C ASN A 681 12.41 -26.05 13.53
N ARG A 682 13.04 -25.25 12.65
CA ARG A 682 14.16 -25.67 11.81
C ARG A 682 15.45 -24.88 12.02
N ALA A 683 15.35 -23.64 12.46
CA ALA A 683 16.49 -22.77 12.71
C ALA A 683 17.12 -23.16 14.05
N THR A 684 18.42 -23.46 13.99
CA THR A 684 19.21 -23.86 15.15
C THR A 684 20.00 -22.68 15.70
N ILE A 685 20.33 -22.73 16.99
CA ILE A 685 21.18 -21.72 17.62
C ILE A 685 22.57 -21.68 16.98
N GLY A 686 23.17 -22.83 16.64
CA GLY A 686 24.45 -22.91 15.95
C GLY A 686 24.44 -22.22 14.59
N GLY A 687 23.43 -22.49 13.77
CA GLY A 687 23.29 -21.84 12.46
C GLY A 687 23.11 -20.32 12.57
N ASN A 688 22.46 -19.84 13.64
CA ASN A 688 22.27 -18.41 13.84
C ASN A 688 23.56 -17.67 14.25
N ILE A 689 24.45 -18.34 14.98
CA ILE A 689 25.68 -17.74 15.51
C ILE A 689 26.86 -17.89 14.54
N VAL A 690 26.99 -19.05 13.90
CA VAL A 690 28.15 -19.38 13.03
C VAL A 690 28.29 -18.44 11.84
N ASN A 691 27.18 -17.91 11.33
CA ASN A 691 27.15 -16.97 10.22
C ASN A 691 27.49 -15.53 10.64
N ALA A 692 27.56 -15.21 11.94
CA ALA A 692 27.72 -13.85 12.47
C ALA A 692 26.81 -12.81 11.76
N ALA A 693 25.59 -13.22 11.41
CA ALA A 693 24.66 -12.35 10.71
C ALA A 693 24.22 -11.21 11.66
N PRO A 694 24.23 -9.93 11.23
CA PRO A 694 23.81 -8.81 12.08
C PRO A 694 22.38 -8.91 12.63
N CYS A 695 21.54 -9.78 12.05
CA CYS A 695 20.17 -10.07 12.49
C CYS A 695 20.04 -11.27 13.44
N ALA A 696 21.14 -11.82 13.95
CA ALA A 696 21.12 -12.95 14.88
C ALA A 696 20.61 -12.55 16.27
N ASP A 697 19.29 -12.59 16.47
CA ASP A 697 18.64 -12.20 17.74
C ASP A 697 19.16 -13.00 18.95
N SER A 698 19.65 -14.24 18.76
CA SER A 698 20.21 -15.04 19.85
C SER A 698 21.67 -14.72 20.20
N MET A 699 22.35 -13.86 19.41
CA MET A 699 23.73 -13.45 19.67
C MET A 699 23.87 -12.50 20.87
N PRO A 700 23.14 -11.37 20.96
CA PRO A 700 23.23 -10.48 22.12
C PRO A 700 23.05 -11.15 23.49
N PRO A 701 22.06 -12.05 23.71
CA PRO A 701 21.89 -12.67 25.03
C PRO A 701 23.05 -13.63 25.34
N LEU A 702 23.61 -14.32 24.34
CA LEU A 702 24.79 -15.17 24.57
C LEU A 702 26.01 -14.35 24.98
N ILE A 703 26.24 -13.20 24.34
CA ILE A 703 27.32 -12.28 24.72
C ILE A 703 27.08 -11.70 26.13
N ILE A 704 25.86 -11.26 26.41
CA ILE A 704 25.46 -10.70 27.71
C ILE A 704 25.62 -11.71 28.84
N TYR A 705 25.33 -12.98 28.59
CA TYR A 705 25.50 -14.05 29.58
C TYR A 705 26.95 -14.58 29.63
N ASP A 706 27.91 -13.96 28.95
CA ASP A 706 29.30 -14.43 28.87
C ASP A 706 29.41 -15.90 28.43
N ALA A 707 28.59 -16.30 27.44
CA ALA A 707 28.60 -17.66 26.94
C ALA A 707 29.91 -17.99 26.21
N GLU A 708 30.38 -19.22 26.36
CA GLU A 708 31.47 -19.78 25.56
C GLU A 708 30.93 -20.60 24.39
N VAL A 709 31.63 -20.57 23.26
CA VAL A 709 31.40 -21.47 22.13
C VAL A 709 32.44 -22.59 22.14
N GLU A 710 32.00 -23.84 21.98
CA GLU A 710 32.90 -24.99 21.77
C GLU A 710 32.96 -25.34 20.28
N LEU A 711 34.18 -25.31 19.75
CA LEU A 711 34.52 -25.64 18.36
C LEU A 711 35.22 -27.00 18.34
N ARG A 712 34.87 -27.85 17.38
CA ARG A 712 35.53 -29.15 17.17
C ARG A 712 35.93 -29.33 15.72
N SER A 713 37.12 -29.87 15.50
CA SER A 713 37.58 -30.38 14.21
C SER A 713 38.06 -31.82 14.37
N ALA A 714 38.51 -32.45 13.27
CA ALA A 714 39.18 -33.74 13.34
C ALA A 714 40.49 -33.70 14.18
N ARG A 715 41.06 -32.50 14.39
CA ARG A 715 42.36 -32.29 15.06
C ARG A 715 42.25 -32.03 16.56
N GLY A 716 41.09 -31.56 17.04
CA GLY A 716 40.92 -31.23 18.46
C GLY A 716 39.66 -30.45 18.77
N THR A 717 39.58 -29.98 20.02
CA THR A 717 38.49 -29.15 20.55
C THR A 717 39.08 -27.89 21.15
N ARG A 718 38.45 -26.74 20.91
CA ARG A 718 38.79 -25.49 21.60
C ARG A 718 37.53 -24.74 22.01
N ARG A 719 37.68 -23.89 23.02
CA ARG A 719 36.63 -23.02 23.54
C ARG A 719 37.09 -21.57 23.55
N MET A 720 36.15 -20.66 23.39
CA MET A 720 36.39 -19.22 23.52
C MET A 720 35.08 -18.50 23.86
N PRO A 721 35.13 -17.29 24.41
CA PRO A 721 33.95 -16.45 24.57
C PRO A 721 33.25 -16.18 23.23
N VAL A 722 31.92 -16.18 23.21
CA VAL A 722 31.13 -15.83 22.00
C VAL A 722 31.44 -14.40 21.52
N SER A 723 31.77 -13.49 22.44
CA SER A 723 32.19 -12.11 22.14
C SER A 723 33.50 -12.04 21.35
N GLU A 724 34.42 -12.98 21.55
CA GLU A 724 35.68 -13.08 20.80
C GLU A 724 35.50 -13.87 19.49
N PHE A 725 34.61 -14.87 19.49
CA PHE A 725 34.33 -15.66 18.30
C PHE A 725 33.79 -14.82 17.13
N VAL A 726 33.05 -13.75 17.42
CA VAL A 726 32.44 -12.86 16.42
C VAL A 726 33.30 -11.61 16.21
N MET A 727 34.04 -11.58 15.11
CA MET A 727 34.93 -10.46 14.75
C MET A 727 34.18 -9.28 14.11
N GLY A 728 33.00 -9.53 13.56
CA GLY A 728 32.15 -8.52 12.92
C GLY A 728 31.04 -9.16 12.09
N GLY A 729 30.28 -8.34 11.38
CA GLY A 729 29.23 -8.84 10.48
C GLY A 729 29.79 -9.86 9.49
N TYR A 730 29.24 -11.08 9.51
CA TYR A 730 29.62 -12.21 8.67
C TYR A 730 31.08 -12.69 8.83
N ARG A 731 31.76 -12.32 9.91
CA ARG A 731 33.14 -12.74 10.19
C ARG A 731 33.24 -13.36 11.57
N THR A 732 33.69 -14.61 11.61
CA THR A 732 33.96 -15.37 12.83
C THR A 732 35.39 -15.89 12.85
N LEU A 733 35.85 -16.36 14.00
CA LEU A 733 37.12 -17.09 14.15
C LEU A 733 36.99 -18.60 13.85
N LEU A 734 35.98 -19.01 13.07
CA LEU A 734 35.78 -20.40 12.69
C LEU A 734 36.79 -20.81 11.60
N GLU A 735 37.55 -21.87 11.85
CA GLU A 735 38.45 -22.44 10.84
C GLU A 735 37.69 -23.34 9.84
N PRO A 736 38.19 -23.56 8.61
CA PRO A 736 37.47 -24.30 7.57
C PRO A 736 37.05 -25.75 7.93
N ASP A 737 37.78 -26.42 8.82
CA ASP A 737 37.51 -27.79 9.28
C ASP A 737 36.81 -27.86 10.64
N GLU A 738 36.39 -26.71 11.19
CA GLU A 738 35.74 -26.62 12.49
C GLU A 738 34.22 -26.59 12.40
N LEU A 739 33.59 -27.23 13.39
CA LEU A 739 32.16 -27.18 13.63
C LEU A 739 31.87 -26.61 15.01
N VAL A 740 30.94 -25.67 15.08
CA VAL A 740 30.33 -25.23 16.35
C VAL A 740 29.47 -26.37 16.88
N VAL A 741 29.82 -26.94 18.03
CA VAL A 741 29.10 -28.10 18.59
C VAL A 741 28.15 -27.75 19.73
N ARG A 742 28.48 -26.75 20.54
CA ARG A 742 27.63 -26.29 21.66
C ARG A 742 28.00 -24.89 22.14
N PHE A 743 27.09 -24.29 22.88
CA PHE A 743 27.27 -23.09 23.68
C PHE A 743 27.18 -23.44 25.17
N ILE A 744 28.04 -22.86 25.98
CA ILE A 744 28.08 -23.07 27.44
C ILE A 744 27.77 -21.73 28.10
N LEU A 745 26.65 -21.65 28.78
CA LEU A 745 26.25 -20.45 29.51
C LEU A 745 26.58 -20.63 30.99
N PRO A 746 27.24 -19.69 31.65
CA PRO A 746 27.49 -19.74 33.09
C PRO A 746 26.20 -19.64 33.88
N ALA A 747 26.23 -20.03 35.15
CA ALA A 747 25.10 -19.93 36.06
C ALA A 747 24.65 -18.47 36.17
N PRO A 748 23.33 -18.20 36.15
CA PRO A 748 22.82 -16.84 36.27
C PRO A 748 23.27 -16.22 37.60
N THR A 749 23.48 -14.90 37.59
CA THR A 749 23.88 -14.17 38.79
C THR A 749 22.80 -14.27 39.88
N GLN A 750 23.20 -14.22 41.15
CA GLN A 750 22.26 -14.24 42.28
C GLN A 750 21.52 -12.91 42.49
N GLN A 751 21.92 -11.86 41.77
CA GLN A 751 21.29 -10.55 41.84
C GLN A 751 20.03 -10.50 40.98
N PRO A 752 18.96 -9.81 41.41
CA PRO A 752 17.78 -9.62 40.58
C PRO A 752 18.12 -8.77 39.35
N LEU A 753 18.08 -9.39 38.17
CA LEU A 753 18.36 -8.73 36.89
C LEU A 753 17.11 -8.06 36.31
N ILE A 754 17.25 -6.85 35.77
CA ILE A 754 16.20 -6.21 34.98
C ILE A 754 16.46 -6.50 33.51
N ASN A 755 15.65 -7.38 32.93
CA ASN A 755 15.76 -7.75 31.52
C ASN A 755 14.99 -6.75 30.64
N ARG A 756 15.68 -6.12 29.67
CA ARG A 756 15.01 -5.27 28.66
C ARG A 756 15.31 -5.76 27.25
N TYR A 757 14.24 -6.11 26.54
CA TYR A 757 14.29 -6.54 25.16
C TYR A 757 13.61 -5.50 24.27
N LEU A 758 14.36 -4.85 23.38
CA LEU A 758 13.84 -3.81 22.48
C LEU A 758 14.08 -4.19 21.02
N GLN A 759 12.99 -4.45 20.30
CA GLN A 759 13.09 -4.61 18.85
C GLN A 759 13.31 -3.25 18.19
N LEU A 760 14.37 -3.14 17.40
CA LEU A 760 14.62 -2.01 16.53
C LEU A 760 14.16 -2.35 15.13
N GLY A 761 12.95 -1.93 14.80
CA GLY A 761 12.47 -2.00 13.44
C GLY A 761 11.21 -1.20 13.24
N ARG A 762 11.04 -0.75 12.00
CA ARG A 762 9.93 0.11 11.58
C ARG A 762 8.58 -0.64 11.53
N ARG A 763 8.61 -1.96 11.34
CA ARG A 763 7.42 -2.83 11.23
C ARG A 763 7.29 -3.78 12.42
N ASN A 764 6.18 -4.50 12.53
CA ASN A 764 5.94 -5.48 13.59
C ASN A 764 6.47 -6.90 13.25
N ALA A 765 7.22 -7.04 12.16
CA ALA A 765 7.82 -8.30 11.70
C ALA A 765 9.22 -8.05 11.12
N LEU A 766 10.10 -9.07 11.10
CA LEU A 766 11.42 -9.00 10.44
C LEU A 766 12.24 -7.75 10.87
N ASN A 767 12.42 -7.59 12.18
CA ASN A 767 13.15 -6.50 12.81
C ASN A 767 14.55 -6.96 13.22
N ILE A 768 15.48 -6.01 13.41
CA ILE A 768 16.77 -6.27 14.06
C ILE A 768 16.60 -5.94 15.54
N THR A 769 17.04 -6.80 16.45
CA THR A 769 16.85 -6.55 17.90
C THR A 769 18.09 -5.91 18.52
N ARG A 770 17.90 -4.92 19.42
CA ARG A 770 18.89 -4.58 20.44
C ARG A 770 18.47 -5.08 21.81
N GLN A 771 19.38 -5.73 22.52
CA GLN A 771 19.15 -6.25 23.86
C GLN A 771 20.09 -5.57 24.85
N SER A 772 19.60 -5.36 26.07
CA SER A 772 20.38 -4.82 27.18
C SER A 772 20.02 -5.60 28.43
N LEU A 773 21.05 -5.93 29.21
CA LEU A 773 20.94 -6.46 30.56
C LEU A 773 21.58 -5.42 31.48
N THR A 774 20.84 -4.98 32.49
CA THR A 774 21.27 -3.94 33.45
C THR A 774 20.88 -4.33 34.85
#